data_AF-A0A7R9JBQ2-F1
#
_entry.id   AF-A0A7R9JBQ2-F1
#
_cell.length_a   1.000
_cell.length_b   1.000
_cell.length_c   1.000
_cell.angle_alpha   90.00
_cell.angle_beta   90.00
_cell.angle_gamma   90.00
#
_symmetry.space_group_name_H-M   'P 1'
#
loop_
_entity.id
_entity.type
_entity.pdbx_description
1 polymer ?
#
loop_
_entity_poly.entity_id
_entity_poly.type
_entity_poly.pdbx_seq_one_letter_code
_entity_poly.pdbx_strand_id
1 'polypeptide(L)'
;MAEFVRGIQGAGIILPKEKLQGSPSTGSDEGHDGAVGEEFDPFLADAEEAEGPSIPAVVAPPENQWYHGRLDRYTAEERLWQANKMGSYLVRESDRKPGSYVLSYLGRTGINHFRITAVCGDFYIGGRQFDSLSDLIGYYTSCSDLLKRERLIHPVPPPEPVNDKKRVVAILPYTKMPDTDELSFQKGDIFFVHNDMGDGWLWVTAHRTGEQGMIFRDLVDDLDDNIDPNTVFSWFHPNVTKSEAVDMLVKAGPGSFLVRPSDNSPGDYSLFFHINNQIQRFRIEKKGVRYLMGGRTFECLDAVINRYRKEQIVEGHTLILAVGRSMTEGDGTFNSKEVQHAEKIYATLRECREQSGVKKNKGIKMQGYLNKKSEKNKKWKSMYFVLLVDGTDTHLYFYENPKRTKPKGLIDLSCAYLYQVHDSVFDRPHCFQLVERALPCLATTTYLCANTADTAQDWISAVKPLCVTQQTRSPKVQRLRELRCLHLHILDAHRLPYKLVPNPFCIVSLNQVKVARTKVKTGPDPVWDEEFILDDVPPDVLTFTVTVYNKGKRSKDTEVAEFTVELGNLTNGDETEDWYPLSGITPIGEWGSLRLRTRYLHDLIMPQEEYSPMQQLILDPSLEVVRALADICHLDRVPLANSLLRIFRFERREADILKTLNEAEIEKEEETSTLFRAASLTTTLMDLYMKSVCGGFLHSAILDTILKLLDTKQSCEVSR
;
A
#
# COMPACT_ATOMS: atom_id res chain seq x y z
N MET A 1 -63.58 -39.80 -11.40
CA MET A 1 -63.13 -40.82 -10.42
C MET A 1 -61.98 -40.20 -9.65
N ALA A 2 -61.96 -39.95 -8.36
CA ALA A 2 -62.89 -39.84 -7.22
C ALA A 2 -62.00 -39.09 -6.17
N GLU A 3 -62.33 -37.90 -5.67
CA GLU A 3 -63.27 -37.58 -4.59
C GLU A 3 -62.88 -38.07 -3.17
N PHE A 4 -63.11 -37.19 -2.19
CA PHE A 4 -63.18 -37.36 -0.71
C PHE A 4 -61.88 -37.27 0.14
N VAL A 5 -61.80 -36.61 1.33
CA VAL A 5 -62.54 -35.52 2.06
C VAL A 5 -62.00 -35.46 3.52
N ARG A 6 -61.88 -34.24 4.09
CA ARG A 6 -62.03 -33.75 5.51
C ARG A 6 -61.47 -34.56 6.69
N GLY A 7 -61.00 -33.99 7.80
CA GLY A 7 -60.92 -32.60 8.27
C GLY A 7 -60.76 -32.53 9.82
N ILE A 8 -60.48 -31.30 10.32
CA ILE A 8 -60.89 -30.70 11.61
C ILE A 8 -60.35 -31.36 12.90
N GLN A 9 -59.58 -30.72 13.81
CA GLN A 9 -59.91 -29.70 14.85
C GLN A 9 -58.59 -29.54 15.67
N GLY A 10 -58.14 -28.45 16.29
CA GLY A 10 -58.75 -27.23 16.83
C GLY A 10 -58.06 -26.87 18.16
N ALA A 11 -58.09 -25.59 18.54
CA ALA A 11 -57.55 -24.92 19.74
C ALA A 11 -56.02 -24.64 19.72
N GLY A 12 -55.51 -23.40 19.80
CA GLY A 12 -56.02 -22.08 20.20
C GLY A 12 -54.84 -21.37 20.90
N ILE A 13 -54.69 -20.05 21.06
CA ILE A 13 -55.53 -18.88 20.82
C ILE A 13 -54.63 -17.67 21.24
N ILE A 14 -54.58 -16.58 20.43
CA ILE A 14 -54.78 -15.13 20.82
C ILE A 14 -53.68 -14.45 21.70
N LEU A 15 -53.15 -13.21 21.50
CA LEU A 15 -53.41 -11.94 20.76
C LEU A 15 -52.19 -10.97 21.02
N PRO A 16 -52.15 -9.65 20.67
CA PRO A 16 -52.74 -8.87 19.57
C PRO A 16 -51.75 -7.91 18.85
N LYS A 17 -52.25 -7.32 17.74
CA LYS A 17 -51.74 -6.10 17.07
C LYS A 17 -52.43 -4.81 17.61
N GLU A 18 -51.81 -3.69 17.23
CA GLU A 18 -52.33 -2.31 17.03
C GLU A 18 -52.14 -1.30 18.16
N LYS A 19 -51.51 -0.15 17.87
CA LYS A 19 -52.16 1.04 17.27
C LYS A 19 -51.17 2.16 16.93
N LEU A 20 -51.45 2.85 15.83
CA LEU A 20 -50.96 4.18 15.47
C LEU A 20 -51.64 5.28 16.30
N GLN A 21 -50.92 6.36 16.60
CA GLN A 21 -51.46 7.72 16.76
C GLN A 21 -50.36 8.78 16.53
N GLY A 22 -50.64 9.78 15.67
CA GLY A 22 -49.86 11.03 15.51
C GLY A 22 -50.04 11.97 16.72
N SER A 23 -49.35 13.09 16.89
CA SER A 23 -49.04 14.23 15.97
C SER A 23 -48.02 15.18 16.71
N PRO A 24 -47.84 16.48 16.37
CA PRO A 24 -47.13 17.09 15.21
C PRO A 24 -46.05 18.16 15.62
N SER A 25 -45.49 18.84 14.61
CA SER A 25 -44.88 20.20 14.60
C SER A 25 -43.34 20.29 14.50
N THR A 26 -42.79 20.51 13.30
CA THR A 26 -42.33 21.78 12.66
C THR A 26 -40.90 22.21 13.03
N GLY A 27 -40.01 22.25 12.02
CA GLY A 27 -38.78 23.04 12.05
C GLY A 27 -37.70 22.55 11.07
N SER A 28 -37.64 23.18 9.89
CA SER A 28 -36.44 23.42 9.02
C SER A 28 -35.46 22.26 8.81
N ASP A 29 -35.49 21.54 7.69
CA ASP A 29 -35.06 21.95 6.33
C ASP A 29 -33.69 22.65 6.30
N GLU A 30 -32.62 21.84 6.38
CA GLU A 30 -31.39 22.02 5.60
C GLU A 30 -30.97 20.65 5.08
N GLY A 31 -31.51 20.27 3.92
CA GLY A 31 -31.09 19.10 3.17
C GLY A 31 -29.70 19.30 2.56
N HIS A 32 -28.73 18.54 3.06
CA HIS A 32 -27.48 18.27 2.34
C HIS A 32 -27.44 16.79 1.96
N ASP A 33 -28.40 16.35 1.15
CA ASP A 33 -28.34 15.06 0.46
C ASP A 33 -27.50 15.22 -0.81
N GLY A 34 -26.18 15.17 -0.62
CA GLY A 34 -25.27 14.79 -1.69
C GLY A 34 -25.31 13.27 -1.80
N ALA A 35 -25.99 12.75 -2.83
CA ALA A 35 -25.90 11.37 -3.25
C ALA A 35 -24.46 11.08 -3.70
N VAL A 36 -23.58 10.76 -2.76
CA VAL A 36 -22.25 10.23 -3.05
C VAL A 36 -22.46 8.81 -3.57
N GLY A 37 -22.45 8.64 -4.89
CA GLY A 37 -22.39 7.33 -5.50
C GLY A 37 -21.20 6.58 -4.92
N GLU A 38 -21.44 5.45 -4.26
CA GLU A 38 -20.36 4.64 -3.69
C GLU A 38 -19.36 4.27 -4.79
N GLU A 39 -18.13 4.78 -4.64
CA GLU A 39 -16.98 4.55 -5.52
C GLU A 39 -16.66 3.04 -5.53
N PHE A 40 -16.33 2.50 -6.71
CA PHE A 40 -15.94 1.10 -6.86
C PHE A 40 -14.83 0.71 -5.90
N ASP A 41 -14.98 -0.45 -5.27
CA ASP A 41 -13.97 -1.01 -4.38
C ASP A 41 -13.27 -2.21 -5.05
N PRO A 42 -12.10 -2.00 -5.66
CA PRO A 42 -11.39 -3.08 -6.34
C PRO A 42 -10.82 -4.11 -5.36
N PHE A 43 -10.66 -3.76 -4.08
CA PHE A 43 -10.03 -4.60 -3.05
C PHE A 43 -10.98 -5.67 -2.47
N LEU A 44 -12.23 -5.74 -2.94
CA LEU A 44 -13.24 -6.66 -2.41
C LEU A 44 -12.87 -8.14 -2.54
N ALA A 45 -12.05 -8.52 -3.53
CA ALA A 45 -11.58 -9.90 -3.71
C ALA A 45 -10.45 -10.28 -2.73
N ASP A 46 -9.60 -9.33 -2.35
CA ASP A 46 -8.50 -9.53 -1.39
C ASP A 46 -8.97 -9.35 0.07
N ALA A 47 -10.17 -8.79 0.28
CA ALA A 47 -10.72 -8.51 1.60
C ALA A 47 -11.09 -9.76 2.41
N GLU A 48 -11.36 -10.90 1.77
CA GLU A 48 -11.52 -12.18 2.49
C GLU A 48 -10.22 -12.62 3.18
N GLU A 49 -9.05 -12.13 2.73
CA GLU A 49 -7.75 -12.35 3.39
C GLU A 49 -7.27 -11.14 4.22
N ALA A 50 -7.80 -9.93 3.97
CA ALA A 50 -7.36 -8.69 4.62
C ALA A 50 -8.24 -8.22 5.79
N GLU A 51 -9.53 -8.58 5.83
CA GLU A 51 -10.37 -8.38 7.02
C GLU A 51 -10.19 -9.54 8.02
N GLY A 52 -8.97 -9.65 8.56
CA GLY A 52 -8.83 -10.25 9.88
C GLY A 52 -9.60 -9.39 10.89
N PRO A 53 -10.36 -9.99 11.83
CA PRO A 53 -10.91 -9.22 12.94
C PRO A 53 -9.76 -8.50 13.64
N SER A 54 -10.04 -7.37 14.31
CA SER A 54 -9.12 -6.72 15.24
C SER A 54 -8.21 -7.76 15.91
N ILE A 55 -6.94 -7.80 15.50
CA ILE A 55 -6.03 -8.92 15.72
C ILE A 55 -6.08 -9.26 17.22
N PRO A 56 -6.66 -10.40 17.65
CA PRO A 56 -6.55 -10.82 19.03
C PRO A 56 -5.06 -10.98 19.28
N ALA A 57 -4.49 -10.29 20.27
CA ALA A 57 -3.05 -10.19 20.51
C ALA A 57 -2.32 -11.48 20.11
N VAL A 58 -1.76 -11.47 18.89
CA VAL A 58 -1.13 -12.64 18.30
C VAL A 58 0.19 -12.81 19.04
N VAL A 59 0.25 -13.80 19.92
CA VAL A 59 1.42 -14.00 20.78
C VAL A 59 2.42 -14.86 20.03
N ALA A 60 3.49 -14.24 19.53
CA ALA A 60 4.65 -14.99 19.05
C ALA A 60 5.28 -15.79 20.20
N PRO A 61 5.93 -16.92 19.89
CA PRO A 61 6.80 -17.59 20.85
C PRO A 61 7.88 -16.61 21.36
N PRO A 62 8.40 -16.80 22.57
CA PRO A 62 9.50 -16.00 23.12
C PRO A 62 10.69 -15.88 22.14
N GLU A 63 11.27 -14.68 22.03
CA GLU A 63 12.35 -14.36 21.07
C GLU A 63 13.55 -15.32 21.17
N ASN A 64 13.87 -15.79 22.38
CA ASN A 64 14.91 -16.78 22.65
C ASN A 64 14.59 -18.20 22.12
N GLN A 65 13.47 -18.40 21.43
CA GLN A 65 13.13 -19.67 20.79
C GLN A 65 13.32 -19.66 19.28
N TRP A 66 13.55 -18.51 18.65
CA TRP A 66 13.60 -18.42 17.18
C TRP A 66 14.56 -17.35 16.65
N TYR A 67 14.94 -16.34 17.43
CA TYR A 67 15.86 -15.29 17.00
C TYR A 67 17.31 -15.70 17.29
N HIS A 68 18.13 -15.76 16.24
CA HIS A 68 19.50 -16.27 16.31
C HIS A 68 20.56 -15.17 16.25
N GLY A 69 20.17 -13.90 16.23
CA GLY A 69 21.09 -12.79 16.02
C GLY A 69 21.81 -12.91 14.68
N ARG A 70 23.07 -12.48 14.65
CA ARG A 70 23.94 -12.65 13.49
C ARG A 70 24.25 -14.13 13.24
N LEU A 71 23.72 -14.64 12.14
CA LEU A 71 23.94 -16.02 11.71
C LEU A 71 24.00 -16.09 10.19
N ASP A 72 25.01 -16.79 9.69
CA ASP A 72 25.15 -17.03 8.26
C ASP A 72 24.10 -18.02 7.74
N ARG A 73 23.99 -18.11 6.41
CA ARG A 73 23.00 -18.99 5.77
C ARG A 73 23.27 -20.47 6.04
N TYR A 74 24.53 -20.88 6.01
CA TYR A 74 24.91 -22.29 6.14
C TYR A 74 24.59 -22.83 7.53
N THR A 75 24.98 -22.12 8.59
CA THR A 75 24.69 -22.54 9.97
C THR A 75 23.19 -22.53 10.25
N ALA A 76 22.44 -21.61 9.65
CA ALA A 76 20.98 -21.61 9.74
C ALA A 76 20.35 -22.86 9.09
N GLU A 77 20.83 -23.24 7.90
CA GLU A 77 20.38 -24.47 7.22
C GLU A 77 20.73 -25.72 8.05
N GLU A 78 21.94 -25.79 8.61
CA GLU A 78 22.37 -26.90 9.48
C GLU A 78 21.46 -27.04 10.71
N ARG A 79 21.14 -25.94 11.40
CA ARG A 79 20.24 -25.95 12.56
C ARG A 79 18.83 -26.43 12.20
N LEU A 80 18.31 -26.03 11.04
CA LEU A 80 17.01 -26.48 10.55
C LEU A 80 17.01 -27.97 10.19
N TRP A 81 18.08 -28.45 9.56
CA TRP A 81 18.26 -29.88 9.26
C TRP A 81 18.37 -30.73 10.54
N GLN A 82 19.12 -30.26 11.54
CA GLN A 82 19.23 -30.94 12.84
C GLN A 82 17.90 -31.00 13.59
N ALA A 83 17.08 -29.96 13.50
CA ALA A 83 15.73 -29.96 14.08
C ALA A 83 14.81 -31.01 13.43
N ASN A 84 15.02 -31.32 12.15
CA ASN A 84 14.38 -32.38 11.35
C ASN A 84 12.85 -32.48 11.50
N LYS A 85 12.17 -31.32 11.53
CA LYS A 85 10.71 -31.22 11.61
C LYS A 85 10.20 -30.27 10.55
N MET A 86 9.19 -30.69 9.78
CA MET A 86 8.55 -29.80 8.82
C MET A 86 7.85 -28.64 9.53
N GLY A 87 7.93 -27.45 8.95
CA GLY A 87 7.43 -26.23 9.60
C GLY A 87 8.41 -25.62 10.60
N SER A 88 9.65 -26.15 10.70
CA SER A 88 10.70 -25.57 11.53
C SER A 88 11.20 -24.24 10.97
N TYR A 89 11.49 -23.28 11.84
CA TYR A 89 11.93 -21.95 11.42
C TYR A 89 12.85 -21.26 12.43
N LEU A 90 13.62 -20.30 11.93
CA LEU A 90 14.42 -19.37 12.72
C LEU A 90 14.56 -18.03 11.97
N VAL A 91 14.80 -16.95 12.71
CA VAL A 91 15.11 -15.62 12.17
C VAL A 91 16.56 -15.28 12.49
N ARG A 92 17.27 -14.72 11.51
CA ARG A 92 18.66 -14.30 11.65
C ARG A 92 18.90 -12.92 11.04
N GLU A 93 19.81 -12.16 11.61
CA GLU A 93 20.42 -11.00 10.98
C GLU A 93 21.48 -11.49 9.97
N SER A 94 21.50 -10.89 8.79
CA SER A 94 22.49 -11.17 7.76
C SER A 94 23.88 -10.70 8.18
N ASP A 95 24.83 -11.62 8.20
CA ASP A 95 26.26 -11.36 8.44
C ASP A 95 26.89 -10.44 7.38
N ARG A 96 26.38 -10.50 6.14
CA ARG A 96 26.89 -9.72 4.99
C ARG A 96 26.28 -8.33 4.84
N LYS A 97 25.08 -8.10 5.38
CA LYS A 97 24.35 -6.83 5.25
C LYS A 97 23.68 -6.51 6.59
N PRO A 98 24.37 -5.77 7.49
CA PRO A 98 23.81 -5.34 8.77
C PRO A 98 22.46 -4.64 8.57
N GLY A 99 21.48 -4.93 9.43
CA GLY A 99 20.10 -4.44 9.31
C GLY A 99 19.22 -5.18 8.31
N SER A 100 19.73 -6.21 7.61
CA SER A 100 18.91 -7.11 6.79
C SER A 100 18.60 -8.40 7.55
N TYR A 101 17.32 -8.72 7.72
CA TYR A 101 16.90 -9.93 8.42
C TYR A 101 16.47 -11.01 7.42
N VAL A 102 16.53 -12.27 7.83
CA VAL A 102 16.12 -13.41 7.02
C VAL A 102 15.35 -14.41 7.88
N LEU A 103 14.13 -14.75 7.46
CA LEU A 103 13.37 -15.88 7.98
C LEU A 103 13.77 -17.14 7.20
N SER A 104 14.38 -18.10 7.89
CA SER A 104 14.75 -19.39 7.32
C SER A 104 13.73 -20.43 7.77
N TYR A 105 13.14 -21.15 6.82
CA TYR A 105 11.98 -22.03 7.04
C TYR A 105 12.15 -23.37 6.32
N LEU A 106 11.96 -24.48 7.04
CA LEU A 106 11.98 -25.84 6.50
C LEU A 106 10.56 -26.24 6.04
N GLY A 107 10.32 -26.08 4.73
CA GLY A 107 9.05 -26.38 4.08
C GLY A 107 9.05 -27.71 3.32
N ARG A 108 7.99 -27.95 2.56
CA ARG A 108 7.80 -29.19 1.78
C ARG A 108 8.84 -29.40 0.69
N THR A 109 9.31 -28.31 0.10
CA THR A 109 10.31 -28.30 -0.98
C THR A 109 11.75 -28.19 -0.47
N GLY A 110 11.95 -28.19 0.86
CA GLY A 110 13.24 -27.97 1.50
C GLY A 110 13.30 -26.62 2.23
N ILE A 111 14.52 -26.12 2.45
CA ILE A 111 14.74 -24.88 3.21
C ILE A 111 14.56 -23.67 2.30
N ASN A 112 13.67 -22.77 2.71
CA ASN A 112 13.40 -21.50 2.06
C ASN A 112 13.92 -20.35 2.93
N HIS A 113 14.45 -19.31 2.29
CA HIS A 113 14.92 -18.10 2.97
C HIS A 113 14.14 -16.89 2.46
N PHE A 114 13.37 -16.28 3.35
CA PHE A 114 12.59 -15.08 3.05
C PHE A 114 13.32 -13.88 3.61
N ARG A 115 13.62 -12.93 2.74
CA ARG A 115 14.22 -11.67 3.14
C ARG A 115 13.20 -10.83 3.90
N ILE A 116 13.63 -10.26 5.02
CA ILE A 116 12.88 -9.28 5.80
C ILE A 116 13.63 -7.96 5.72
N THR A 117 12.98 -6.94 5.16
CA THR A 117 13.53 -5.60 5.02
C THR A 117 13.18 -4.80 6.27
N ALA A 118 14.17 -4.36 7.04
CA ALA A 118 13.95 -3.50 8.20
C ALA A 118 14.13 -2.04 7.81
N VAL A 119 13.13 -1.20 8.07
CA VAL A 119 13.16 0.23 7.74
C VAL A 119 12.56 1.03 8.89
N CYS A 120 13.38 1.86 9.55
CA CYS A 120 12.94 2.75 10.63
C CYS A 120 12.08 2.04 11.70
N GLY A 121 12.54 0.86 12.16
CA GLY A 121 11.87 0.07 13.19
C GLY A 121 10.77 -0.88 12.68
N ASP A 122 10.28 -0.71 11.46
CA ASP A 122 9.28 -1.60 10.87
C ASP A 122 9.94 -2.72 10.05
N PHE A 123 9.24 -3.84 9.94
CA PHE A 123 9.70 -5.04 9.24
C PHE A 123 8.76 -5.38 8.09
N TYR A 124 9.31 -5.56 6.90
CA TYR A 124 8.57 -5.86 5.67
C TYR A 124 8.95 -7.25 5.17
N ILE A 125 7.93 -8.09 4.94
CA ILE A 125 8.08 -9.41 4.30
C ILE A 125 6.91 -9.63 3.36
N GLY A 126 7.21 -10.00 2.12
CA GLY A 126 6.17 -10.34 1.17
C GLY A 126 5.18 -9.21 0.87
N GLY A 127 5.61 -7.94 0.94
CA GLY A 127 4.72 -6.78 0.79
C GLY A 127 3.93 -6.35 2.03
N ARG A 128 3.97 -7.13 3.12
CA ARG A 128 3.28 -6.80 4.38
C ARG A 128 4.22 -6.11 5.37
N GLN A 129 3.70 -5.09 6.04
CA GLN A 129 4.37 -4.32 7.08
C GLN A 129 4.01 -4.83 8.48
N PHE A 130 5.00 -4.91 9.37
CA PHE A 130 4.86 -5.29 10.77
C PHE A 130 5.65 -4.32 11.66
N ASP A 131 5.12 -3.99 12.84
CA ASP A 131 5.75 -3.07 13.80
C ASP A 131 6.93 -3.72 14.55
N SER A 132 7.00 -5.06 14.58
CA SER A 132 8.11 -5.81 15.17
C SER A 132 8.28 -7.20 14.53
N LEU A 133 9.49 -7.79 14.66
CA LEU A 133 9.71 -9.20 14.28
C LEU A 133 8.79 -10.16 15.03
N SER A 134 8.43 -9.84 16.28
CA SER A 134 7.48 -10.65 17.05
C SER A 134 6.09 -10.63 16.42
N ASP A 135 5.59 -9.47 15.99
CA ASP A 135 4.28 -9.39 15.34
C ASP A 135 4.27 -10.15 14.00
N LEU A 136 5.36 -10.07 13.24
CA LEU A 136 5.57 -10.82 12.00
C LEU A 136 5.52 -12.34 12.24
N ILE A 137 6.32 -12.84 13.18
CA ILE A 137 6.38 -14.28 13.49
C ILE A 137 5.07 -14.77 14.04
N GLY A 138 4.45 -14.02 14.95
CA GLY A 138 3.16 -14.36 15.49
C GLY A 138 2.10 -14.49 14.38
N TYR A 139 2.07 -13.55 13.43
CA TYR A 139 1.11 -13.53 12.32
C TYR A 139 1.22 -14.78 11.44
N TYR A 140 2.43 -15.17 11.01
CA TYR A 140 2.64 -16.37 10.18
C TYR A 140 2.63 -17.69 10.97
N THR A 141 2.56 -17.63 12.31
CA THR A 141 2.31 -18.78 13.18
C THR A 141 0.80 -19.01 13.33
N SER A 142 0.01 -17.94 13.51
CA SER A 142 -1.37 -18.03 13.98
C SER A 142 -2.44 -17.67 12.95
N CYS A 143 -2.14 -16.72 12.04
CA CYS A 143 -3.16 -16.10 11.19
C CYS A 143 -3.05 -16.56 9.74
N SER A 144 -1.84 -16.47 9.16
CA SER A 144 -1.62 -16.66 7.73
C SER A 144 -0.62 -17.78 7.46
N ASP A 145 -0.78 -18.41 6.30
CA ASP A 145 0.24 -19.28 5.74
C ASP A 145 1.35 -18.41 5.12
N LEU A 146 2.61 -18.85 5.23
CA LEU A 146 3.76 -18.21 4.60
C LEU A 146 3.96 -18.72 3.16
N LEU A 147 3.72 -20.01 2.97
CA LEU A 147 3.65 -20.70 1.67
C LEU A 147 2.31 -21.46 1.59
N LYS A 148 1.88 -21.89 0.40
CA LYS A 148 0.57 -22.55 0.22
C LYS A 148 0.35 -23.71 1.19
N ARG A 149 -0.55 -23.54 2.19
CA ARG A 149 -0.85 -24.55 3.23
C ARG A 149 0.35 -24.90 4.12
N GLU A 150 1.22 -23.92 4.37
CA GLU A 150 2.46 -24.05 5.14
C GLU A 150 2.63 -22.85 6.08
N ARG A 151 2.55 -23.11 7.39
CA ARG A 151 2.70 -22.11 8.47
C ARG A 151 4.00 -22.28 9.22
N LEU A 152 4.37 -21.28 10.00
CA LEU A 152 5.42 -21.40 11.01
C LEU A 152 4.89 -22.26 12.17
N ILE A 153 5.55 -23.39 12.45
CA ILE A 153 5.07 -24.37 13.44
C ILE A 153 6.10 -24.59 14.55
N HIS A 154 7.35 -24.84 14.20
CA HIS A 154 8.38 -25.27 15.16
C HIS A 154 9.53 -24.24 15.25
N PRO A 155 9.51 -23.33 16.23
CA PRO A 155 10.63 -22.42 16.43
C PRO A 155 11.89 -23.21 16.83
N VAL A 156 13.03 -22.93 16.18
CA VAL A 156 14.33 -23.52 16.51
C VAL A 156 15.09 -22.55 17.41
N PRO A 157 15.42 -22.91 18.66
CA PRO A 157 16.11 -22.00 19.58
C PRO A 157 17.61 -21.86 19.25
N PRO A 158 18.22 -20.69 19.50
CA PRO A 158 19.67 -20.55 19.45
C PRO A 158 20.33 -21.34 20.59
N PRO A 159 21.55 -21.86 20.39
CA PRO A 159 22.28 -22.62 21.41
C PRO A 159 22.72 -21.75 22.59
N GLU A 160 22.89 -20.45 22.36
CA GLU A 160 23.26 -19.46 23.38
C GLU A 160 22.28 -18.29 23.34
N PRO A 161 22.00 -17.64 24.49
CA PRO A 161 21.14 -16.46 24.52
C PRO A 161 21.75 -15.31 23.72
N VAL A 162 20.99 -14.79 22.76
CA VAL A 162 21.40 -13.65 21.93
C VAL A 162 21.18 -12.35 22.70
N ASN A 163 22.24 -11.56 22.89
CA ASN A 163 22.17 -10.23 23.51
C ASN A 163 22.56 -9.14 22.50
N ASP A 164 21.64 -8.77 21.61
CA ASP A 164 21.89 -7.86 20.48
C ASP A 164 21.50 -6.39 20.75
N LYS A 165 21.05 -6.04 21.96
CA LYS A 165 20.45 -4.71 22.20
C LYS A 165 21.51 -3.70 22.61
N LYS A 166 22.15 -3.08 21.61
CA LYS A 166 23.01 -1.91 21.81
C LYS A 166 22.21 -0.80 22.50
N ARG A 167 22.71 -0.33 23.65
CA ARG A 167 22.11 0.73 24.46
C ARG A 167 22.97 1.97 24.39
N VAL A 168 22.33 3.13 24.35
CA VAL A 168 22.99 4.43 24.37
C VAL A 168 22.29 5.37 25.34
N VAL A 169 23.02 6.33 25.88
CA VAL A 169 22.52 7.33 26.85
C VAL A 169 22.77 8.75 26.36
N ALA A 170 21.78 9.63 26.46
CA ALA A 170 21.91 11.03 26.09
C ALA A 170 22.91 11.77 26.96
N ILE A 171 23.87 12.43 26.32
CA ILE A 171 24.83 13.31 27.00
C ILE A 171 24.40 14.78 26.95
N LEU A 172 23.50 15.13 26.03
CA LEU A 172 22.94 16.47 25.84
C LEU A 172 21.41 16.41 25.63
N PRO A 173 20.65 17.44 26.02
CA PRO A 173 19.23 17.52 25.72
C PRO A 173 19.00 17.84 24.23
N TYR A 174 17.85 17.45 23.68
CA TYR A 174 17.53 17.75 22.29
C TYR A 174 16.02 17.93 22.10
N THR A 175 15.63 18.89 21.25
CA THR A 175 14.24 19.17 20.90
C THR A 175 14.03 18.86 19.43
N LYS A 176 13.10 17.95 19.14
CA LYS A 176 12.79 17.49 17.79
C LYS A 176 12.35 18.62 16.87
N MET A 177 12.67 18.48 15.60
CA MET A 177 12.10 19.35 14.57
C MET A 177 10.62 18.98 14.30
N PRO A 178 9.75 19.97 14.00
CA PRO A 178 8.37 19.70 13.59
C PRO A 178 8.33 18.89 12.29
N ASP A 179 7.34 18.01 12.17
CA ASP A 179 7.06 17.17 11.00
C ASP A 179 8.17 16.19 10.58
N THR A 180 9.15 15.93 11.47
CA THR A 180 10.17 14.89 11.29
C THR A 180 9.95 13.70 12.24
N ASP A 181 10.78 12.67 12.10
CA ASP A 181 10.77 11.49 12.97
C ASP A 181 11.77 11.59 14.13
N GLU A 182 12.30 12.79 14.41
CA GLU A 182 13.24 13.01 15.50
C GLU A 182 12.58 12.94 16.88
N LEU A 183 13.33 12.46 17.89
CA LEU A 183 12.86 12.41 19.28
C LEU A 183 13.33 13.63 20.07
N SER A 184 12.48 14.10 20.99
CA SER A 184 12.91 15.07 22.01
C SER A 184 13.31 14.34 23.28
N PHE A 185 14.42 14.72 23.88
CA PHE A 185 14.97 14.03 25.04
C PHE A 185 15.81 14.94 25.94
N GLN A 186 16.04 14.49 27.16
CA GLN A 186 16.88 15.16 28.15
C GLN A 186 18.21 14.41 28.32
N LYS A 187 19.23 15.10 28.84
CA LYS A 187 20.47 14.47 29.24
C LYS A 187 20.18 13.35 30.26
N GLY A 188 20.75 12.17 30.03
CA GLY A 188 20.54 10.96 30.82
C GLY A 188 19.43 10.03 30.31
N ASP A 189 18.65 10.43 29.30
CA ASP A 189 17.66 9.54 28.68
C ASP A 189 18.37 8.35 27.99
N ILE A 190 17.85 7.14 28.19
CA ILE A 190 18.42 5.90 27.63
C ILE A 190 17.59 5.46 26.43
N PHE A 191 18.29 4.98 25.40
CA PHE A 191 17.69 4.49 24.17
C PHE A 191 18.18 3.09 23.81
N PHE A 192 17.30 2.28 23.22
CA PHE A 192 17.65 1.04 22.56
C PHE A 192 17.84 1.31 21.08
N VAL A 193 19.04 1.02 20.57
CA VAL A 193 19.37 1.24 19.16
C VAL A 193 18.86 0.07 18.34
N HIS A 194 18.04 0.37 17.33
CA HIS A 194 17.52 -0.62 16.39
C HIS A 194 18.33 -0.66 15.10
N ASN A 195 18.67 0.51 14.56
CA ASN A 195 19.40 0.63 13.30
C ASN A 195 20.28 1.88 13.30
N ASP A 196 21.45 1.76 12.68
CA ASP A 196 22.28 2.89 12.27
C ASP A 196 21.81 3.32 10.86
N MET A 197 21.29 4.54 10.75
CA MET A 197 20.72 5.05 9.51
C MET A 197 21.79 5.68 8.60
N GLY A 198 23.06 5.73 9.05
CA GLY A 198 24.11 6.48 8.37
C GLY A 198 24.09 7.97 8.72
N ASP A 199 25.15 8.68 8.30
CA ASP A 199 25.31 10.14 8.48
C ASP A 199 25.12 10.64 9.92
N GLY A 200 25.47 9.80 10.89
CA GLY A 200 25.36 10.11 12.32
C GLY A 200 23.97 9.94 12.90
N TRP A 201 22.99 9.41 12.17
CA TRP A 201 21.63 9.20 12.66
C TRP A 201 21.38 7.76 13.12
N LEU A 202 20.72 7.60 14.26
CA LEU A 202 20.32 6.32 14.82
C LEU A 202 18.79 6.25 14.94
N TRP A 203 18.20 5.13 14.54
CA TRP A 203 16.80 4.83 14.84
C TRP A 203 16.72 4.07 16.17
N VAL A 204 15.95 4.60 17.11
CA VAL A 204 15.93 4.13 18.49
C VAL A 204 14.52 4.06 19.08
N THR A 205 14.37 3.31 20.17
CA THR A 205 13.23 3.47 21.11
C THR A 205 13.73 4.13 22.38
N ALA A 206 13.11 5.23 22.78
CA ALA A 206 13.34 5.86 24.07
C ALA A 206 12.82 4.95 25.20
N HIS A 207 13.70 4.54 26.12
CA HIS A 207 13.32 3.68 27.25
C HIS A 207 12.28 4.35 28.16
N ARG A 208 12.38 5.68 28.32
CA ARG A 208 11.49 6.46 29.18
C ARG A 208 10.07 6.54 28.65
N THR A 209 9.90 6.86 27.37
CA THR A 209 8.58 7.15 26.78
C THR A 209 8.01 6.01 25.95
N GLY A 210 8.82 5.04 25.54
CA GLY A 210 8.45 4.02 24.55
C GLY A 210 8.39 4.54 23.12
N GLU A 211 8.60 5.85 22.90
CA GLU A 211 8.53 6.45 21.56
C GLU A 211 9.70 5.98 20.69
N GLN A 212 9.40 5.71 19.42
CA GLN A 212 10.41 5.41 18.40
C GLN A 212 10.70 6.64 17.55
N GLY A 213 11.96 6.81 17.16
CA GLY A 213 12.35 7.88 16.26
C GLY A 213 13.86 8.00 16.12
N MET A 214 14.29 9.11 15.53
CA MET A 214 15.68 9.40 15.24
C MET A 214 16.35 10.22 16.33
N ILE A 215 17.59 9.84 16.63
CA ILE A 215 18.50 10.62 17.45
C ILE A 215 19.86 10.73 16.74
N PHE A 216 20.63 11.76 17.07
CA PHE A 216 21.96 11.94 16.53
C PHE A 216 23.00 11.25 17.41
N ARG A 217 23.92 10.50 16.79
CA ARG A 217 24.93 9.68 17.45
C ARG A 217 25.80 10.49 18.39
N ASP A 218 26.22 11.69 17.99
CA ASP A 218 27.08 12.53 18.83
C ASP A 218 26.35 13.16 20.02
N LEU A 219 25.02 13.00 20.13
CA LEU A 219 24.24 13.39 21.32
C LEU A 219 24.14 12.27 22.36
N VAL A 220 24.70 11.09 22.08
CA VAL A 220 24.63 9.92 22.95
C VAL A 220 25.98 9.20 23.07
N ASP A 221 26.17 8.52 24.20
CA ASP A 221 27.29 7.60 24.43
C ASP A 221 26.80 6.16 24.57
N ASP A 222 27.66 5.20 24.23
CA ASP A 222 27.38 3.77 24.43
C ASP A 222 27.26 3.48 25.94
N LEU A 223 26.17 2.82 26.34
CA LEU A 223 25.89 2.48 27.73
C LEU A 223 26.37 1.06 28.02
N ASP A 224 27.15 0.88 29.09
CA ASP A 224 27.61 -0.45 29.56
C ASP A 224 26.42 -1.38 29.79
N ASP A 225 26.55 -2.62 29.29
CA ASP A 225 25.50 -3.61 29.36
C ASP A 225 25.07 -3.98 30.78
N ASN A 226 25.95 -3.77 31.76
CA ASN A 226 25.70 -4.04 33.16
C ASN A 226 24.79 -3.00 33.85
N ILE A 227 24.57 -1.84 33.22
CA ILE A 227 23.75 -0.77 33.78
C ILE A 227 22.26 -1.04 33.47
N ASP A 228 21.43 -1.16 34.51
CA ASP A 228 19.99 -1.33 34.33
C ASP A 228 19.39 -0.07 33.69
N PRO A 229 18.61 -0.18 32.59
CA PRO A 229 18.08 0.98 31.86
C PRO A 229 17.07 1.78 32.69
N ASN A 230 16.50 1.21 33.75
CA ASN A 230 15.62 1.94 34.67
C ASN A 230 16.39 2.91 35.57
N THR A 231 17.72 2.92 35.51
CA THR A 231 18.54 3.92 36.21
C THR A 231 18.25 5.35 35.79
N VAL A 232 17.61 5.58 34.63
CA VAL A 232 17.09 6.89 34.22
C VAL A 232 16.02 7.45 35.17
N PHE A 233 15.29 6.59 35.88
CA PHE A 233 14.21 7.02 36.77
C PHE A 233 14.72 7.32 38.17
N SER A 234 14.41 8.51 38.70
CA SER A 234 14.85 8.93 40.02
C SER A 234 14.35 8.03 41.16
N TRP A 235 13.18 7.41 41.00
CA TRP A 235 12.56 6.49 41.96
C TRP A 235 13.03 5.04 41.85
N PHE A 236 13.85 4.71 40.85
CA PHE A 236 14.42 3.38 40.69
C PHE A 236 15.74 3.29 41.43
N HIS A 237 16.01 2.20 42.15
CA HIS A 237 17.23 2.00 42.94
C HIS A 237 17.86 0.64 42.58
N PRO A 238 18.94 0.62 41.77
CA PRO A 238 19.50 -0.64 41.26
C PRO A 238 20.18 -1.49 42.35
N ASN A 239 20.80 -0.84 43.35
CA ASN A 239 21.71 -1.48 44.30
C ASN A 239 21.20 -1.45 45.75
N VAL A 240 19.98 -0.94 45.99
CA VAL A 240 19.43 -0.79 47.35
C VAL A 240 18.85 -2.11 47.82
N THR A 241 19.23 -2.59 49.01
CA THR A 241 18.73 -3.82 49.66
C THR A 241 17.28 -3.67 50.19
N LYS A 242 16.64 -4.79 50.54
CA LYS A 242 15.25 -4.77 51.06
C LYS A 242 15.13 -3.92 52.33
N SER A 243 16.10 -4.04 53.24
CA SER A 243 16.14 -3.28 54.50
C SER A 243 16.35 -1.80 54.24
N GLU A 244 17.31 -1.45 53.38
CA GLU A 244 17.58 -0.05 53.04
C GLU A 244 16.38 0.61 52.34
N ALA A 245 15.68 -0.12 51.46
CA ALA A 245 14.46 0.38 50.83
C ALA A 245 13.37 0.69 51.87
N VAL A 246 13.24 -0.15 52.90
CA VAL A 246 12.31 0.08 54.02
C VAL A 246 12.69 1.34 54.79
N ASP A 247 13.96 1.48 55.17
CA ASP A 247 14.45 2.63 55.92
C ASP A 247 14.27 3.95 55.15
N MET A 248 14.54 3.94 53.85
CA MET A 248 14.34 5.08 52.96
C MET A 248 12.86 5.52 52.90
N LEU A 249 11.93 4.58 52.87
CA LEU A 249 10.49 4.86 52.84
C LEU A 249 9.93 5.31 54.19
N VAL A 250 10.43 4.74 55.30
CA VAL A 250 10.09 5.22 56.65
C VAL A 250 10.53 6.68 56.82
N LYS A 251 11.75 7.01 56.37
CA LYS A 251 12.27 8.38 56.41
C LYS A 251 11.48 9.35 55.52
N ALA A 252 11.00 8.89 54.37
CA ALA A 252 10.24 9.71 53.42
C ALA A 252 8.76 9.92 53.84
N GLY A 253 8.20 9.06 54.70
CA GLY A 253 6.84 9.18 55.22
C GLY A 253 5.75 8.50 54.36
N PRO A 254 4.48 8.46 54.83
CA PRO A 254 3.37 7.79 54.14
C PRO A 254 3.09 8.34 52.74
N GLY A 255 2.69 7.48 51.81
CA GLY A 255 2.49 7.82 50.40
C GLY A 255 3.76 7.76 49.55
N SER A 256 4.92 7.47 50.16
CA SER A 256 6.20 7.33 49.46
C SER A 256 6.38 5.95 48.81
N PHE A 257 7.07 5.91 47.67
CA PHE A 257 7.36 4.68 46.94
C PHE A 257 8.75 4.67 46.30
N LEU A 258 9.26 3.48 46.04
CA LEU A 258 10.46 3.25 45.23
C LEU A 258 10.40 1.89 44.53
N VAL A 259 11.17 1.72 43.47
CA VAL A 259 11.29 0.45 42.75
C VAL A 259 12.74 -0.01 42.74
N ARG A 260 12.95 -1.32 42.86
CA ARG A 260 14.29 -1.93 42.79
C ARG A 260 14.24 -3.32 42.15
N PRO A 261 15.36 -3.87 41.67
CA PRO A 261 15.45 -5.27 41.24
C PRO A 261 15.00 -6.24 42.35
N SER A 262 14.40 -7.37 42.01
CA SER A 262 13.95 -8.36 42.98
C SER A 262 15.10 -9.23 43.49
N ASP A 263 15.26 -9.35 44.81
CA ASP A 263 16.25 -10.25 45.43
C ASP A 263 15.94 -11.75 45.16
N ASN A 264 14.65 -12.08 45.05
CA ASN A 264 14.17 -13.47 45.02
C ASN A 264 13.86 -13.99 43.61
N SER A 265 13.87 -13.10 42.61
CA SER A 265 13.45 -13.43 41.24
C SER A 265 14.32 -12.63 40.26
N PRO A 266 15.46 -13.18 39.81
CA PRO A 266 16.36 -12.49 38.90
C PRO A 266 15.61 -12.02 37.64
N GLY A 267 15.76 -10.74 37.29
CA GLY A 267 15.10 -10.11 36.14
C GLY A 267 13.74 -9.44 36.44
N ASP A 268 13.11 -9.74 37.58
CA ASP A 268 11.89 -9.08 38.04
C ASP A 268 12.20 -7.86 38.93
N TYR A 269 11.18 -7.04 39.15
CA TYR A 269 11.27 -5.83 39.98
C TYR A 269 10.30 -5.89 41.17
N SER A 270 10.63 -5.15 42.22
CA SER A 270 9.79 -4.98 43.41
C SER A 270 9.51 -3.49 43.62
N LEU A 271 8.22 -3.12 43.58
CA LEU A 271 7.72 -1.81 43.99
C LEU A 271 7.42 -1.86 45.49
N PHE A 272 8.04 -0.98 46.26
CA PHE A 272 7.76 -0.78 47.68
C PHE A 272 6.96 0.51 47.84
N PHE A 273 5.90 0.45 48.63
CA PHE A 273 4.98 1.56 48.83
C PHE A 273 4.57 1.66 50.30
N HIS A 274 4.65 2.86 50.87
CA HIS A 274 4.36 3.13 52.28
C HIS A 274 2.90 3.59 52.46
N ILE A 275 2.06 2.76 53.08
CA ILE A 275 0.63 3.00 53.31
C ILE A 275 0.33 2.81 54.81
N ASN A 276 -0.40 3.74 55.44
CA ASN A 276 -0.89 3.58 56.82
C ASN A 276 0.18 3.13 57.83
N ASN A 277 1.38 3.70 57.74
CA ASN A 277 2.53 3.35 58.58
C ASN A 277 3.05 1.91 58.39
N GLN A 278 2.71 1.25 57.28
CA GLN A 278 3.19 -0.06 56.87
C GLN A 278 3.74 -0.03 55.44
N ILE A 279 4.78 -0.82 55.16
CA ILE A 279 5.35 -0.92 53.82
C ILE A 279 4.81 -2.16 53.13
N GLN A 280 4.11 -1.96 52.02
CA GLN A 280 3.66 -3.03 51.15
C GLN A 280 4.62 -3.20 49.98
N ARG A 281 4.79 -4.45 49.55
CA ARG A 281 5.62 -4.83 48.40
C ARG A 281 4.74 -5.42 47.31
N PHE A 282 4.90 -4.90 46.10
CA PHE A 282 4.28 -5.41 44.90
C PHE A 282 5.33 -5.96 43.95
N ARG A 283 5.09 -7.15 43.40
CA ARG A 283 5.94 -7.76 42.39
C ARG A 283 5.58 -7.21 41.01
N ILE A 284 6.59 -6.84 40.24
CA ILE A 284 6.49 -6.49 38.84
C ILE A 284 7.30 -7.54 38.06
N GLU A 285 6.61 -8.38 37.29
CA GLU A 285 7.23 -9.43 36.50
C GLU A 285 7.69 -8.88 35.15
N LYS A 286 8.91 -9.21 34.72
CA LYS A 286 9.40 -8.83 33.39
C LYS A 286 9.22 -10.00 32.42
N LYS A 287 8.43 -9.80 31.36
CA LYS A 287 8.25 -10.79 30.27
C LYS A 287 8.64 -10.18 28.93
N GLY A 288 9.84 -10.50 28.46
CA GLY A 288 10.40 -9.91 27.24
C GLY A 288 10.62 -8.40 27.42
N VAL A 289 10.01 -7.60 26.55
CA VAL A 289 10.03 -6.12 26.63
C VAL A 289 8.91 -5.52 27.47
N ARG A 290 7.99 -6.35 28.01
CA ARG A 290 6.81 -5.89 28.74
C ARG A 290 6.91 -6.18 30.24
N TYR A 291 6.22 -5.36 31.03
CA TYR A 291 6.17 -5.44 32.48
C TYR A 291 4.75 -5.83 32.91
N LEU A 292 4.62 -6.77 33.83
CA LEU A 292 3.34 -7.26 34.33
C LEU A 292 3.19 -6.96 35.82
N MET A 293 2.04 -6.39 36.19
CA MET A 293 1.71 -6.14 37.59
C MET A 293 0.19 -6.18 37.78
N GLY A 294 -0.28 -7.02 38.70
CA GLY A 294 -1.72 -7.14 39.01
C GLY A 294 -2.58 -7.63 37.84
N GLY A 295 -2.05 -8.53 36.99
CA GLY A 295 -2.73 -9.05 35.81
C GLY A 295 -2.77 -8.10 34.59
N ARG A 296 -2.15 -6.92 34.69
CA ARG A 296 -2.04 -5.93 33.60
C ARG A 296 -0.66 -5.96 32.97
N THR A 297 -0.55 -5.47 31.74
CA THR A 297 0.70 -5.40 30.97
C THR A 297 1.06 -3.96 30.61
N PHE A 298 2.35 -3.61 30.70
CA PHE A 298 2.89 -2.26 30.52
C PHE A 298 4.16 -2.28 29.65
N GLU A 299 4.43 -1.16 28.96
CA GLU A 299 5.58 -1.02 28.05
C GLU A 299 6.89 -0.71 28.76
N CYS A 300 6.85 0.04 29.87
CA CYS A 300 8.01 0.35 30.70
C CYS A 300 7.62 0.43 32.19
N LEU A 301 8.59 0.42 33.11
CA LEU A 301 8.30 0.58 34.54
C LEU A 301 7.63 1.93 34.85
N ASP A 302 7.96 3.00 34.12
CA ASP A 302 7.31 4.31 34.33
C ASP A 302 5.83 4.30 33.96
N ALA A 303 5.43 3.48 32.97
CA ALA A 303 4.02 3.28 32.66
C ALA A 303 3.27 2.58 33.81
N VAL A 304 3.91 1.64 34.52
CA VAL A 304 3.39 1.03 35.75
C VAL A 304 3.17 2.11 36.80
N ILE A 305 4.20 2.92 37.06
CA ILE A 305 4.16 3.98 38.08
C ILE A 305 3.12 5.05 37.75
N ASN A 306 3.12 5.58 36.52
CA ASN A 306 2.20 6.62 36.10
C ASN A 306 0.73 6.16 36.10
N ARG A 307 0.48 4.87 35.85
CA ARG A 307 -0.85 4.28 36.03
C ARG A 307 -1.28 4.36 37.49
N TYR A 308 -0.47 3.83 38.41
CA TYR A 308 -0.82 3.77 39.84
C TYR A 308 -0.65 5.10 40.58
N ARG A 309 -0.11 6.14 39.94
CA ARG A 309 -0.25 7.53 40.38
C ARG A 309 -1.66 8.07 40.18
N LYS A 310 -2.36 7.60 39.14
CA LYS A 310 -3.72 8.05 38.78
C LYS A 310 -4.80 7.12 39.31
N GLU A 311 -4.54 5.82 39.32
CA GLU A 311 -5.46 4.77 39.77
C GLU A 311 -5.01 4.19 41.11
N GLN A 312 -5.98 3.71 41.89
CA GLN A 312 -5.71 3.11 43.19
C GLN A 312 -4.92 1.81 43.02
N ILE A 313 -3.78 1.70 43.70
CA ILE A 313 -2.96 0.48 43.77
C ILE A 313 -3.45 -0.45 44.88
N VAL A 314 -3.97 0.15 45.95
CA VAL A 314 -4.66 -0.47 47.09
C VAL A 314 -5.86 0.43 47.39
N GLU A 315 -6.93 -0.13 47.96
CA GLU A 315 -8.16 0.62 48.26
C GLU A 315 -7.88 1.97 48.93
N GLY A 316 -8.33 3.05 48.28
CA GLY A 316 -8.17 4.43 48.75
C GLY A 316 -6.78 5.06 48.57
N HIS A 317 -5.78 4.37 48.00
CA HIS A 317 -4.39 4.85 47.95
C HIS A 317 -3.80 4.78 46.52
N THR A 318 -3.15 5.87 46.11
CA THR A 318 -2.37 5.98 44.87
C THR A 318 -0.89 6.26 45.19
N LEU A 319 0.01 6.04 44.23
CA LEU A 319 1.41 6.41 44.37
C LEU A 319 1.55 7.93 44.37
N ILE A 320 2.13 8.50 45.42
CA ILE A 320 2.24 9.96 45.58
C ILE A 320 3.70 10.40 45.46
N LEU A 321 4.53 10.03 46.44
CA LEU A 321 5.89 10.57 46.60
C LEU A 321 6.96 9.59 46.11
N ALA A 322 7.68 9.95 45.05
CA ALA A 322 8.83 9.18 44.58
C ALA A 322 10.05 9.40 45.51
N VAL A 323 10.63 8.35 46.08
CA VAL A 323 11.90 8.46 46.82
C VAL A 323 13.07 8.49 45.84
N GLY A 324 13.66 9.67 45.67
CA GLY A 324 14.81 9.88 44.79
C GLY A 324 16.11 9.28 45.30
N ARG A 325 17.05 8.97 44.40
CA ARG A 325 18.45 8.74 44.77
C ARG A 325 19.08 10.05 45.26
N SER A 326 19.84 10.00 46.37
CA SER A 326 20.68 11.12 46.78
C SER A 326 21.83 11.25 45.79
N MET A 327 21.82 12.28 44.93
CA MET A 327 22.97 12.63 44.09
C MET A 327 24.08 13.13 45.02
N THR A 328 25.09 12.31 45.28
CA THR A 328 26.34 12.80 45.88
C THR A 328 27.11 13.58 44.81
N GLU A 329 27.22 14.89 45.05
CA GLU A 329 28.26 15.85 44.64
C GLU A 329 28.73 15.87 43.18
N GLY A 330 28.39 16.98 42.53
CA GLY A 330 28.93 17.48 41.26
C GLY A 330 28.48 18.92 41.11
N ASP A 331 29.09 19.78 41.93
CA ASP A 331 28.82 21.21 42.10
C ASP A 331 28.94 22.00 40.79
N GLY A 332 28.19 23.09 40.73
CA GLY A 332 28.10 23.95 39.56
C GLY A 332 29.41 24.69 39.29
N THR A 333 29.95 24.50 38.09
CA THR A 333 30.57 25.56 37.29
C THR A 333 30.46 25.10 35.83
N PHE A 334 29.64 25.79 35.02
CA PHE A 334 29.57 25.51 33.59
C PHE A 334 30.95 25.78 32.97
N ASN A 335 31.68 24.71 32.66
CA ASN A 335 33.01 24.78 32.09
C ASN A 335 32.88 25.28 30.64
N SER A 336 33.58 26.35 30.26
CA SER A 336 33.53 26.92 28.89
C SER A 336 33.85 25.90 27.79
N LYS A 337 34.59 24.84 28.13
CA LYS A 337 34.90 23.70 27.25
C LYS A 337 33.69 22.80 26.95
N GLU A 338 32.77 22.59 27.91
CA GLU A 338 31.58 21.76 27.69
C GLU A 338 30.55 22.48 26.81
N VAL A 339 30.40 23.80 26.99
CA VAL A 339 29.55 24.64 26.12
C VAL A 339 30.09 24.64 24.69
N GLN A 340 31.40 24.83 24.50
CA GLN A 340 32.03 24.76 23.18
C GLN A 340 31.93 23.37 22.53
N HIS A 341 31.95 22.30 23.33
CA HIS A 341 31.78 20.94 22.82
C HIS A 341 30.33 20.68 22.38
N ALA A 342 29.35 21.10 23.19
CA ALA A 342 27.93 21.03 22.83
C ALA A 342 27.60 21.86 21.58
N GLU A 343 28.15 23.07 21.46
CA GLU A 343 27.98 23.93 20.26
C GLU A 343 28.52 23.26 18.99
N LYS A 344 29.65 22.56 19.08
CA LYS A 344 30.19 21.78 17.95
C LYS A 344 29.24 20.66 17.54
N ILE A 345 28.73 19.90 18.49
CA ILE A 345 27.78 18.80 18.22
C ILE A 345 26.51 19.34 17.55
N TYR A 346 25.93 20.44 18.04
CA TYR A 346 24.76 21.05 17.38
C TYR A 346 25.09 21.71 16.03
N ALA A 347 26.32 22.18 15.81
CA ALA A 347 26.77 22.66 14.50
C ALA A 347 26.87 21.50 13.50
N THR A 348 27.49 20.39 13.89
CA THR A 348 27.55 19.16 13.09
C THR A 348 26.15 18.62 12.79
N LEU A 349 25.24 18.59 13.78
CA LEU A 349 23.84 18.21 13.58
C LEU A 349 23.16 19.08 12.50
N ARG A 350 23.37 20.41 12.53
CA ARG A 350 22.81 21.34 11.53
C ARG A 350 23.40 21.10 10.15
N GLU A 351 24.71 20.91 10.07
CA GLU A 351 25.40 20.62 8.82
C GLU A 351 24.95 19.27 8.21
N CYS A 352 24.85 18.22 9.04
CA CYS A 352 24.31 16.92 8.63
C CYS A 352 22.87 17.06 8.11
N ARG A 353 22.02 17.89 8.73
CA ARG A 353 20.66 18.16 8.22
C ARG A 353 20.65 18.85 6.86
N GLU A 354 21.49 19.85 6.67
CA GLU A 354 21.59 20.57 5.39
C GLU A 354 22.09 19.63 4.28
N GLN A 355 22.98 18.70 4.62
CA GLN A 355 23.45 17.65 3.71
C GLN A 355 22.40 16.56 3.46
N SER A 356 21.63 16.13 4.47
CA SER A 356 20.55 15.14 4.34
C SER A 356 19.31 15.68 3.61
N GLY A 357 19.01 16.97 3.75
CA GLY A 357 17.88 17.66 3.09
C GLY A 357 18.07 17.87 1.58
N VAL A 358 19.31 17.77 1.09
CA VAL A 358 19.68 17.92 -0.32
C VAL A 358 20.29 16.61 -0.83
N LYS A 359 19.46 15.57 -0.97
CA LYS A 359 19.69 14.35 -1.78
C LYS A 359 21.14 13.81 -1.83
N LYS A 360 21.48 12.79 -1.05
CA LYS A 360 22.27 11.62 -1.52
C LYS A 360 21.97 10.34 -0.72
N ASN A 361 20.71 9.89 -0.70
CA ASN A 361 20.52 8.44 -0.71
C ASN A 361 21.03 7.98 -2.08
N LYS A 362 22.22 7.37 -2.13
CA LYS A 362 22.74 6.75 -3.35
C LYS A 362 21.64 5.87 -3.95
N GLY A 363 21.39 5.98 -5.25
CA GLY A 363 20.42 5.14 -5.94
C GLY A 363 19.02 5.73 -6.16
N ILE A 364 18.69 6.94 -5.71
CA ILE A 364 17.41 7.57 -6.09
C ILE A 364 17.35 7.79 -7.60
N LYS A 365 16.33 7.21 -8.25
CA LYS A 365 16.05 7.37 -9.68
C LYS A 365 14.95 8.39 -9.96
N MET A 366 13.93 8.45 -9.11
CA MET A 366 12.79 9.35 -9.27
C MET A 366 12.16 9.65 -7.93
N GLN A 367 11.57 10.85 -7.78
CA GLN A 367 10.83 11.22 -6.57
C GLN A 367 9.76 12.27 -6.90
N GLY A 368 8.65 12.27 -6.15
CA GLY A 368 7.55 13.19 -6.40
C GLY A 368 6.26 12.76 -5.73
N TYR A 369 5.21 13.56 -5.87
CA TYR A 369 3.90 13.23 -5.30
C TYR A 369 3.09 12.34 -6.25
N LEU A 370 2.47 11.31 -5.69
CA LEU A 370 1.42 10.51 -6.34
C LEU A 370 0.26 10.33 -5.35
N ASN A 371 -0.93 10.12 -5.88
CA ASN A 371 -2.09 9.75 -5.07
C ASN A 371 -2.15 8.22 -4.96
N LYS A 372 -2.12 7.68 -3.73
CA LYS A 372 -2.33 6.25 -3.46
C LYS A 372 -3.78 6.02 -3.02
N LYS A 373 -4.47 5.02 -3.58
CA LYS A 373 -5.77 4.58 -3.06
C LYS A 373 -5.59 3.87 -1.72
N SER A 374 -6.32 4.31 -0.70
CA SER A 374 -6.29 3.68 0.61
C SER A 374 -7.22 2.49 0.68
N GLU A 375 -6.71 1.36 1.16
CA GLU A 375 -7.51 0.17 1.46
C GLU A 375 -8.50 0.42 2.61
N LYS A 376 -8.08 1.13 3.67
CA LYS A 376 -8.89 1.30 4.90
C LYS A 376 -10.11 2.20 4.73
N ASN A 377 -9.94 3.34 4.05
CA ASN A 377 -11.00 4.36 3.99
C ASN A 377 -11.46 4.66 2.56
N LYS A 378 -10.98 3.87 1.58
CA LYS A 378 -11.32 3.99 0.16
C LYS A 378 -11.07 5.38 -0.42
N LYS A 379 -10.26 6.23 0.20
CA LYS A 379 -9.94 7.56 -0.33
C LYS A 379 -8.55 7.56 -0.97
N TRP A 380 -8.40 8.39 -2.00
CA TRP A 380 -7.10 8.74 -2.54
C TRP A 380 -6.36 9.68 -1.58
N LYS A 381 -5.09 9.39 -1.28
CA LYS A 381 -4.23 10.24 -0.45
C LYS A 381 -2.98 10.60 -1.21
N SER A 382 -2.67 11.89 -1.26
CA SER A 382 -1.39 12.37 -1.78
C SER A 382 -0.27 11.94 -0.83
N MET A 383 0.75 11.29 -1.38
CA MET A 383 1.93 10.80 -0.66
C MET A 383 3.16 11.13 -1.47
N TYR A 384 4.30 11.28 -0.80
CA TYR A 384 5.58 11.52 -1.44
C TYR A 384 6.29 10.21 -1.73
N PHE A 385 6.52 9.89 -3.00
CA PHE A 385 7.14 8.66 -3.45
C PHE A 385 8.62 8.87 -3.78
N VAL A 386 9.45 7.87 -3.47
CA VAL A 386 10.88 7.84 -3.78
C VAL A 386 11.24 6.47 -4.36
N LEU A 387 11.64 6.46 -5.62
CA LEU A 387 12.14 5.29 -6.33
C LEU A 387 13.64 5.14 -6.09
N LEU A 388 14.03 4.05 -5.43
CA LEU A 388 15.41 3.79 -5.02
C LEU A 388 15.90 2.47 -5.63
N VAL A 389 17.07 2.54 -6.29
CA VAL A 389 17.76 1.42 -6.94
C VAL A 389 19.17 1.33 -6.38
N ASP A 390 19.43 0.34 -5.54
CA ASP A 390 20.74 0.09 -4.95
C ASP A 390 21.20 -1.36 -5.21
N GLY A 391 22.10 -1.52 -6.18
CA GLY A 391 22.51 -2.85 -6.64
C GLY A 391 21.34 -3.63 -7.23
N THR A 392 21.00 -4.77 -6.62
CA THR A 392 19.84 -5.60 -6.98
C THR A 392 18.54 -5.18 -6.29
N ASP A 393 18.63 -4.33 -5.25
CA ASP A 393 17.47 -3.94 -4.45
C ASP A 393 16.75 -2.76 -5.14
N THR A 394 15.51 -2.98 -5.58
CA THR A 394 14.69 -1.98 -6.26
C THR A 394 13.39 -1.77 -5.50
N HIS A 395 13.25 -0.59 -4.89
CA HIS A 395 12.13 -0.30 -3.99
C HIS A 395 11.49 1.03 -4.33
N LEU A 396 10.16 1.09 -4.19
CA LEU A 396 9.39 2.32 -4.25
C LEU A 396 8.86 2.64 -2.86
N TYR A 397 9.50 3.59 -2.18
CA TYR A 397 9.10 4.07 -0.86
C TYR A 397 8.03 5.14 -0.99
N PHE A 398 7.12 5.22 -0.01
CA PHE A 398 6.18 6.32 0.10
C PHE A 398 6.07 6.86 1.52
N TYR A 399 5.99 8.19 1.62
CA TYR A 399 6.02 8.96 2.84
C TYR A 399 4.79 9.87 2.91
N GLU A 400 4.37 10.23 4.12
CA GLU A 400 3.33 11.25 4.29
C GLU A 400 3.76 12.60 3.71
N ASN A 401 5.05 12.93 3.86
CA ASN A 401 5.66 14.14 3.33
C ASN A 401 7.19 13.92 3.19
N PRO A 402 7.90 14.74 2.40
CA PRO A 402 9.33 14.55 2.11
C PRO A 402 10.27 14.79 3.31
N LYS A 403 9.80 15.32 4.44
CA LYS A 403 10.60 15.53 5.65
C LYS A 403 10.65 14.31 6.57
N ARG A 404 9.76 13.33 6.34
CA ARG A 404 9.73 12.06 7.06
C ARG A 404 10.88 11.17 6.58
N THR A 405 11.54 10.51 7.51
CA THR A 405 12.57 9.50 7.26
C THR A 405 11.99 8.09 7.37
N LYS A 406 10.97 7.90 8.22
CA LYS A 406 10.20 6.67 8.29
C LYS A 406 9.18 6.63 7.14
N PRO A 407 9.31 5.69 6.19
CA PRO A 407 8.30 5.53 5.16
C PRO A 407 7.00 5.03 5.78
N LYS A 408 5.88 5.46 5.20
CA LYS A 408 4.56 4.90 5.52
C LYS A 408 4.46 3.46 4.97
N GLY A 409 5.21 3.16 3.91
CA GLY A 409 5.40 1.81 3.40
C GLY A 409 6.35 1.81 2.21
N LEU A 410 6.60 0.61 1.69
CA LEU A 410 7.44 0.38 0.52
C LEU A 410 6.79 -0.67 -0.38
N ILE A 411 7.19 -0.69 -1.65
CA ILE A 411 6.82 -1.70 -2.63
C ILE A 411 8.13 -2.26 -3.19
N ASP A 412 8.32 -3.58 -3.12
CA ASP A 412 9.50 -4.25 -3.69
C ASP A 412 9.26 -4.52 -5.18
N LEU A 413 9.90 -3.73 -6.04
CA LEU A 413 9.72 -3.82 -7.49
C LEU A 413 10.32 -5.11 -8.06
N SER A 414 11.28 -5.73 -7.36
CA SER A 414 11.91 -6.99 -7.76
C SER A 414 10.97 -8.19 -7.70
N CYS A 415 9.74 -8.00 -7.25
CA CYS A 415 8.66 -8.98 -7.28
C CYS A 415 7.29 -8.36 -7.63
N ALA A 416 7.30 -7.13 -8.17
CA ALA A 416 6.09 -6.42 -8.58
C ALA A 416 5.90 -6.45 -10.09
N TYR A 417 4.65 -6.35 -10.49
CA TYR A 417 4.19 -6.24 -11.88
C TYR A 417 3.42 -4.96 -12.06
N LEU A 418 3.75 -4.20 -13.11
CA LEU A 418 3.01 -2.98 -13.47
C LEU A 418 1.92 -3.32 -14.48
N TYR A 419 0.68 -2.96 -14.14
CA TYR A 419 -0.47 -3.06 -15.03
C TYR A 419 -1.07 -1.68 -15.27
N GLN A 420 -1.58 -1.47 -16.48
CA GLN A 420 -2.44 -0.33 -16.76
C GLN A 420 -3.75 -0.45 -15.95
N VAL A 421 -4.30 0.70 -15.58
CA VAL A 421 -5.65 0.80 -15.03
C VAL A 421 -6.42 1.74 -15.94
N HIS A 422 -7.47 1.23 -16.57
CA HIS A 422 -8.35 2.05 -17.38
C HIS A 422 -9.13 3.04 -16.50
N ASP A 423 -9.37 4.24 -17.00
CA ASP A 423 -10.02 5.33 -16.28
C ASP A 423 -11.38 4.92 -15.69
N SER A 424 -12.08 4.00 -16.36
CA SER A 424 -13.36 3.44 -15.92
C SER A 424 -13.33 2.78 -14.53
N VAL A 425 -12.19 2.25 -14.09
CA VAL A 425 -12.10 1.50 -12.82
C VAL A 425 -12.44 2.41 -11.64
N PHE A 426 -11.92 3.64 -11.65
CA PHE A 426 -12.08 4.60 -10.57
C PHE A 426 -12.83 5.88 -11.00
N ASP A 427 -13.29 5.92 -12.25
CA ASP A 427 -13.77 7.14 -12.89
C ASP A 427 -12.73 8.29 -12.76
N ARG A 428 -11.44 7.92 -12.87
CA ARG A 428 -10.29 8.80 -12.62
C ARG A 428 -9.16 8.53 -13.61
N PRO A 429 -8.66 9.56 -14.31
CA PRO A 429 -7.60 9.39 -15.30
C PRO A 429 -6.23 9.17 -14.65
N HIS A 430 -5.28 8.72 -15.47
CA HIS A 430 -3.85 8.62 -15.12
C HIS A 430 -3.57 7.66 -13.96
N CYS A 431 -4.40 6.62 -13.83
CA CYS A 431 -4.24 5.57 -12.85
C CYS A 431 -3.34 4.44 -13.40
N PHE A 432 -2.55 3.84 -12.53
CA PHE A 432 -1.81 2.62 -12.80
C PHE A 432 -1.72 1.78 -11.51
N GLN A 433 -1.42 0.50 -11.64
CA GLN A 433 -1.34 -0.40 -10.48
C GLN A 433 -0.05 -1.21 -10.47
N LEU A 434 0.44 -1.44 -9.26
CA LEU A 434 1.54 -2.34 -8.97
C LEU A 434 0.99 -3.54 -8.21
N VAL A 435 1.21 -4.73 -8.77
CA VAL A 435 0.80 -6.01 -8.16
C VAL A 435 2.06 -6.72 -7.69
N GLU A 436 2.31 -6.72 -6.40
CA GLU A 436 3.47 -7.36 -5.78
C GLU A 436 3.11 -8.81 -5.40
N ARG A 437 3.93 -9.76 -5.86
CA ARG A 437 3.73 -11.21 -5.64
C ARG A 437 5.01 -11.84 -5.08
N ALA A 438 5.47 -11.33 -3.95
CA ALA A 438 6.66 -11.84 -3.27
C ALA A 438 6.46 -13.24 -2.64
N LEU A 439 5.23 -13.61 -2.27
CA LEU A 439 4.90 -14.93 -1.75
C LEU A 439 3.88 -15.62 -2.69
N PRO A 440 3.99 -16.94 -2.93
CA PRO A 440 3.14 -17.65 -3.91
C PRO A 440 1.62 -17.59 -3.66
N CYS A 441 1.20 -17.21 -2.46
CA CYS A 441 -0.21 -17.13 -2.06
C CYS A 441 -0.63 -15.73 -1.65
N LEU A 442 0.22 -14.73 -1.85
CA LEU A 442 -0.08 -13.36 -1.47
C LEU A 442 0.21 -12.42 -2.62
N ALA A 443 -0.82 -11.72 -3.07
CA ALA A 443 -0.68 -10.60 -3.97
C ALA A 443 -1.10 -9.33 -3.22
N THR A 444 -0.27 -8.29 -3.27
CA THR A 444 -0.58 -6.97 -2.74
C THR A 444 -0.72 -6.01 -3.91
N THR A 445 -1.93 -5.48 -4.10
CA THR A 445 -2.22 -4.53 -5.19
C THR A 445 -2.18 -3.10 -4.67
N THR A 446 -1.34 -2.26 -5.27
CA THR A 446 -1.27 -0.83 -4.99
C THR A 446 -1.71 -0.02 -6.20
N TYR A 447 -2.82 0.73 -6.05
CA TYR A 447 -3.30 1.67 -7.05
C TYR A 447 -2.71 3.07 -6.82
N LEU A 448 -2.14 3.63 -7.88
CA LEU A 448 -1.50 4.93 -7.92
C LEU A 448 -2.13 5.80 -9.02
N CYS A 449 -2.17 7.10 -8.79
CA CYS A 449 -2.68 8.08 -9.76
C CYS A 449 -1.81 9.33 -9.72
N ALA A 450 -1.38 9.79 -10.90
CA ALA A 450 -0.67 11.05 -11.05
C ALA A 450 -1.64 12.21 -11.34
N ASN A 451 -1.18 13.45 -11.19
CA ASN A 451 -2.02 14.63 -11.43
C ASN A 451 -2.15 14.98 -12.92
N THR A 452 -1.24 14.50 -13.76
CA THR A 452 -1.23 14.75 -15.22
C THR A 452 -0.82 13.50 -15.98
N ALA A 453 -1.18 13.43 -17.26
CA ALA A 453 -0.77 12.34 -18.16
C ALA A 453 0.76 12.20 -18.24
N ASP A 454 1.48 13.32 -18.41
CA ASP A 454 2.94 13.31 -18.53
C ASP A 454 3.60 12.76 -17.26
N THR A 455 3.15 13.19 -16.08
CA THR A 455 3.70 12.70 -14.82
C THR A 455 3.42 11.21 -14.60
N ALA A 456 2.24 10.72 -14.98
CA ALA A 456 1.97 9.28 -14.97
C ALA A 456 2.91 8.53 -15.90
N GLN A 457 3.13 9.03 -17.12
CA GLN A 457 3.99 8.38 -18.10
C GLN A 457 5.45 8.36 -17.66
N ASP A 458 5.94 9.44 -17.06
CA ASP A 458 7.28 9.49 -16.47
C ASP A 458 7.46 8.44 -15.37
N TRP A 459 6.47 8.32 -14.46
CA TRP A 459 6.50 7.33 -13.39
C TRP A 459 6.41 5.90 -13.93
N ILE A 460 5.52 5.62 -14.88
CA ILE A 460 5.40 4.31 -15.53
C ILE A 460 6.72 3.95 -16.22
N SER A 461 7.32 4.90 -16.97
CA SER A 461 8.57 4.68 -17.68
C SER A 461 9.76 4.43 -16.74
N ALA A 462 9.75 5.05 -15.55
CA ALA A 462 10.79 4.83 -14.53
C ALA A 462 10.61 3.51 -13.75
N VAL A 463 9.37 3.11 -13.46
CA VAL A 463 9.05 1.95 -12.61
C VAL A 463 8.96 0.66 -13.41
N LYS A 464 8.37 0.68 -14.61
CA LYS A 464 8.14 -0.51 -15.45
C LYS A 464 9.41 -1.34 -15.72
N PRO A 465 10.58 -0.74 -16.04
CA PRO A 465 11.81 -1.52 -16.29
C PRO A 465 12.39 -2.20 -15.05
N LEU A 466 11.99 -1.77 -13.85
CA LEU A 466 12.44 -2.32 -12.56
C LEU A 466 11.51 -3.42 -12.04
N CYS A 467 10.33 -3.55 -12.64
CA CYS A 467 9.37 -4.61 -12.33
C CYS A 467 9.79 -5.94 -12.98
N VAL A 468 9.37 -7.06 -12.38
CA VAL A 468 9.58 -8.39 -12.96
C VAL A 468 8.68 -8.57 -14.17
N THR A 469 9.14 -9.28 -15.19
CA THR A 469 8.26 -9.85 -16.23
C THR A 469 7.70 -11.16 -15.69
N GLN A 470 6.38 -11.47 -15.73
CA GLN A 470 5.87 -12.68 -15.04
C GLN A 470 6.43 -14.00 -15.62
N GLN A 471 7.20 -13.95 -16.72
CA GLN A 471 8.02 -15.06 -17.20
C GLN A 471 9.49 -14.66 -17.37
N THR A 472 10.39 -15.55 -16.92
CA THR A 472 11.87 -15.43 -17.03
C THR A 472 12.44 -15.86 -18.39
N ARG A 473 11.58 -16.17 -19.38
CA ARG A 473 11.97 -16.90 -20.61
C ARG A 473 11.43 -16.34 -21.93
N SER A 474 10.99 -15.08 -22.00
CA SER A 474 10.76 -14.49 -23.33
C SER A 474 12.12 -14.28 -24.03
N PRO A 475 12.32 -14.80 -25.25
CA PRO A 475 13.54 -14.54 -26.00
C PRO A 475 13.61 -13.04 -26.28
N LYS A 476 14.48 -12.33 -25.57
CA LYS A 476 14.78 -10.92 -25.87
C LYS A 476 15.50 -10.88 -27.20
N VAL A 477 14.77 -10.61 -28.28
CA VAL A 477 15.40 -10.22 -29.54
C VAL A 477 16.06 -8.87 -29.29
N GLN A 478 17.40 -8.82 -29.36
CA GLN A 478 18.14 -7.61 -29.03
C GLN A 478 17.65 -6.44 -29.89
N ARG A 479 17.45 -5.28 -29.25
CA ARG A 479 16.97 -4.02 -29.84
C ARG A 479 15.49 -3.98 -30.27
N LEU A 480 14.72 -5.07 -30.25
CA LEU A 480 13.28 -5.03 -30.53
C LEU A 480 12.45 -4.88 -29.25
N ARG A 481 11.39 -4.09 -29.32
CA ARG A 481 10.35 -3.94 -28.29
C ARG A 481 9.09 -4.66 -28.76
N GLU A 482 8.54 -5.52 -27.91
CA GLU A 482 7.22 -6.13 -28.14
C GLU A 482 6.14 -5.11 -27.77
N LEU A 483 5.26 -4.78 -28.72
CA LEU A 483 4.05 -4.01 -28.48
C LEU A 483 2.87 -4.97 -28.49
N ARG A 484 2.18 -5.05 -27.36
CA ARG A 484 0.94 -5.82 -27.21
C ARG A 484 -0.19 -4.87 -26.84
N CYS A 485 -1.24 -4.83 -27.64
CA CYS A 485 -2.40 -3.98 -27.39
C CYS A 485 -3.68 -4.79 -27.52
N LEU A 486 -4.57 -4.67 -26.55
CA LEU A 486 -5.89 -5.31 -26.55
C LEU A 486 -6.95 -4.21 -26.60
N HIS A 487 -7.65 -4.12 -27.72
CA HIS A 487 -8.87 -3.35 -27.85
C HIS A 487 -10.04 -4.27 -27.54
N LEU A 488 -10.81 -3.92 -26.52
CA LEU A 488 -11.95 -4.68 -26.06
C LEU A 488 -13.19 -3.78 -26.06
N HIS A 489 -14.19 -4.13 -26.86
CA HIS A 489 -15.46 -3.44 -26.88
C HIS A 489 -16.56 -4.39 -26.37
N ILE A 490 -17.08 -4.08 -25.17
CA ILE A 490 -18.17 -4.82 -24.55
C ILE A 490 -19.49 -4.22 -25.05
N LEU A 491 -20.19 -4.95 -25.92
CA LEU A 491 -21.37 -4.47 -26.60
C LEU A 491 -22.62 -4.69 -25.75
N ASP A 492 -23.06 -5.93 -25.67
CA ASP A 492 -24.33 -6.30 -25.04
C ASP A 492 -24.27 -7.72 -24.49
N ALA A 493 -25.19 -8.05 -23.58
CA ALA A 493 -25.38 -9.41 -23.10
C ALA A 493 -26.79 -9.91 -23.40
N HIS A 494 -26.89 -11.21 -23.62
CA HIS A 494 -28.13 -11.89 -23.93
C HIS A 494 -28.43 -13.01 -22.94
N ARG A 495 -29.71 -13.13 -22.53
CA ARG A 495 -30.21 -14.17 -21.61
C ARG A 495 -29.53 -14.17 -20.23
N LEU A 496 -29.10 -13.01 -19.75
CA LEU A 496 -28.67 -12.89 -18.35
C LEU A 496 -29.87 -13.11 -17.42
N PRO A 497 -29.75 -13.90 -16.33
CA PRO A 497 -30.86 -14.14 -15.42
C PRO A 497 -31.24 -12.89 -14.63
N TYR A 498 -32.15 -12.06 -15.16
CA TYR A 498 -32.54 -10.76 -14.57
C TYR A 498 -32.92 -10.82 -13.08
N LYS A 499 -33.52 -11.92 -12.63
CA LYS A 499 -33.88 -12.12 -11.21
C LYS A 499 -32.67 -12.26 -10.30
N LEU A 500 -31.57 -12.79 -10.82
CA LEU A 500 -30.30 -12.98 -10.08
C LEU A 500 -29.37 -11.78 -10.28
N VAL A 501 -29.40 -11.17 -11.47
CA VAL A 501 -28.52 -10.08 -11.90
C VAL A 501 -29.33 -8.88 -12.39
N PRO A 502 -30.07 -8.18 -11.51
CA PRO A 502 -30.89 -7.03 -11.92
C PRO A 502 -30.06 -5.79 -12.29
N ASN A 503 -28.84 -5.66 -11.76
CA ASN A 503 -27.95 -4.51 -11.99
C ASN A 503 -26.56 -4.97 -12.48
N PRO A 504 -26.45 -5.54 -13.69
CA PRO A 504 -25.19 -6.09 -14.19
C PRO A 504 -24.16 -4.99 -14.52
N PHE A 505 -22.90 -5.30 -14.24
CA PHE A 505 -21.72 -4.63 -14.81
C PHE A 505 -20.60 -5.65 -15.01
N CYS A 506 -19.63 -5.34 -15.86
CA CYS A 506 -18.54 -6.23 -16.20
C CYS A 506 -17.22 -5.68 -15.63
N ILE A 507 -16.33 -6.58 -15.22
CA ILE A 507 -14.94 -6.28 -14.88
C ILE A 507 -14.05 -7.05 -15.86
N VAL A 508 -13.08 -6.35 -16.43
CA VAL A 508 -12.05 -6.95 -17.30
C VAL A 508 -10.79 -7.16 -16.49
N SER A 509 -10.25 -8.37 -16.55
CA SER A 509 -9.05 -8.77 -15.83
C SER A 509 -7.99 -9.36 -16.77
N LEU A 510 -6.73 -8.99 -16.58
CA LEU A 510 -5.57 -9.58 -17.27
C LEU A 510 -4.82 -10.47 -16.28
N ASN A 511 -4.71 -11.79 -16.54
CA ASN A 511 -4.14 -12.75 -15.57
C ASN A 511 -4.71 -12.56 -14.13
N GLN A 512 -6.05 -12.40 -14.02
CA GLN A 512 -6.78 -12.15 -12.77
C GLN A 512 -6.53 -10.77 -12.12
N VAL A 513 -5.79 -9.87 -12.76
CA VAL A 513 -5.61 -8.50 -12.31
C VAL A 513 -6.68 -7.62 -12.96
N LYS A 514 -7.55 -7.01 -12.17
CA LYS A 514 -8.65 -6.14 -12.65
C LYS A 514 -8.09 -4.86 -13.28
N VAL A 515 -8.42 -4.58 -14.54
CA VAL A 515 -7.87 -3.44 -15.31
C VAL A 515 -8.93 -2.49 -15.85
N ALA A 516 -10.16 -2.93 -16.08
CA ALA A 516 -11.25 -2.09 -16.56
C ALA A 516 -12.61 -2.54 -16.01
N ARG A 517 -13.62 -1.68 -16.10
CA ARG A 517 -15.00 -2.01 -15.73
C ARG A 517 -15.99 -1.27 -16.60
N THR A 518 -17.17 -1.83 -16.80
CA THR A 518 -18.28 -1.12 -17.46
C THR A 518 -19.16 -0.39 -16.44
N LYS A 519 -20.05 0.49 -16.93
CA LYS A 519 -21.10 1.07 -16.10
C LYS A 519 -22.16 0.03 -15.75
N VAL A 520 -22.84 0.28 -14.63
CA VAL A 520 -23.97 -0.54 -14.19
C VAL A 520 -25.17 -0.29 -15.09
N LYS A 521 -25.74 -1.35 -15.65
CA LYS A 521 -26.95 -1.30 -16.47
C LYS A 521 -28.10 -1.97 -15.73
N THR A 522 -29.31 -1.81 -16.25
CA THR A 522 -30.53 -2.43 -15.70
C THR A 522 -31.35 -3.03 -16.82
N GLY A 523 -31.97 -4.17 -16.56
CA GLY A 523 -32.84 -4.87 -17.51
C GLY A 523 -32.30 -6.24 -17.90
N PRO A 524 -33.10 -7.05 -18.63
CA PRO A 524 -32.77 -8.44 -18.96
C PRO A 524 -31.67 -8.61 -20.03
N ASP A 525 -31.57 -7.68 -20.97
CA ASP A 525 -30.57 -7.66 -22.05
C ASP A 525 -29.79 -6.33 -21.99
N PRO A 526 -28.82 -6.19 -21.08
CA PRO A 526 -28.08 -4.95 -20.89
C PRO A 526 -27.19 -4.65 -22.09
N VAL A 527 -27.19 -3.38 -22.51
CA VAL A 527 -26.30 -2.86 -23.57
C VAL A 527 -25.34 -1.86 -22.92
N TRP A 528 -24.05 -2.13 -23.02
CA TRP A 528 -22.98 -1.25 -22.53
C TRP A 528 -22.50 -0.33 -23.64
N ASP A 529 -22.06 -0.91 -24.78
CA ASP A 529 -21.41 -0.19 -25.88
C ASP A 529 -20.20 0.62 -25.36
N GLU A 530 -19.34 -0.05 -24.59
CA GLU A 530 -18.18 0.56 -23.91
C GLU A 530 -16.86 -0.06 -24.41
N GLU A 531 -15.94 0.80 -24.86
CA GLU A 531 -14.63 0.44 -25.39
C GLU A 531 -13.53 0.63 -24.34
N PHE A 532 -12.58 -0.31 -24.32
CA PHE A 532 -11.41 -0.33 -23.45
C PHE A 532 -10.16 -0.59 -24.29
N ILE A 533 -9.23 0.36 -24.28
CA ILE A 533 -7.92 0.23 -24.94
C ILE A 533 -6.88 -0.05 -23.86
N LEU A 534 -6.35 -1.27 -23.88
CA LEU A 534 -5.31 -1.74 -22.97
C LEU A 534 -4.01 -1.84 -23.76
N ASP A 535 -3.22 -0.78 -23.69
CA ASP A 535 -1.92 -0.69 -24.35
C ASP A 535 -0.85 -1.40 -23.53
N ASP A 536 0.24 -1.79 -24.21
CA ASP A 536 1.47 -2.22 -23.55
C ASP A 536 1.28 -3.43 -22.60
N VAL A 537 0.36 -4.33 -22.96
CA VAL A 537 0.00 -5.55 -22.20
C VAL A 537 1.26 -6.39 -21.94
N PRO A 538 1.57 -6.76 -20.68
CA PRO A 538 2.80 -7.50 -20.37
C PRO A 538 2.91 -8.82 -21.13
N PRO A 539 4.10 -9.25 -21.61
CA PRO A 539 4.31 -10.46 -22.44
C PRO A 539 3.81 -11.77 -21.82
N ASP A 540 3.76 -11.80 -20.50
CA ASP A 540 3.31 -12.93 -19.69
C ASP A 540 1.78 -12.98 -19.47
N VAL A 541 1.04 -11.95 -19.88
CA VAL A 541 -0.41 -12.01 -19.96
C VAL A 541 -0.80 -12.91 -21.13
N LEU A 542 -1.39 -14.05 -20.82
CA LEU A 542 -1.82 -15.02 -21.85
C LEU A 542 -3.33 -15.01 -22.06
N THR A 543 -4.07 -14.50 -21.08
CA THR A 543 -5.53 -14.52 -21.07
C THR A 543 -6.09 -13.20 -20.57
N PHE A 544 -7.28 -12.86 -21.06
CA PHE A 544 -8.14 -11.91 -20.39
C PHE A 544 -9.43 -12.60 -19.96
N THR A 545 -9.96 -12.17 -18.82
CA THR A 545 -11.20 -12.67 -18.25
C THR A 545 -12.18 -11.51 -18.16
N VAL A 546 -13.42 -11.73 -18.57
CA VAL A 546 -14.50 -10.78 -18.34
C VAL A 546 -15.47 -11.42 -17.36
N THR A 547 -15.62 -10.76 -16.21
CA THR A 547 -16.44 -11.23 -15.10
C THR A 547 -17.64 -10.32 -14.94
N VAL A 548 -18.84 -10.90 -14.95
CA VAL A 548 -20.10 -10.21 -14.70
C VAL A 548 -20.36 -10.17 -13.20
N TYR A 549 -20.58 -8.96 -12.70
CA TYR A 549 -20.96 -8.65 -11.33
C TYR A 549 -22.38 -8.10 -11.30
N ASN A 550 -23.06 -8.31 -10.17
CA ASN A 550 -24.32 -7.66 -9.86
C ASN A 550 -24.10 -6.59 -8.78
N LYS A 551 -24.49 -5.35 -9.06
CA LYS A 551 -24.40 -4.26 -8.08
C LYS A 551 -25.44 -4.43 -6.98
N GLY A 552 -24.96 -4.50 -5.74
CA GLY A 552 -25.81 -4.54 -4.54
C GLY A 552 -26.40 -3.17 -4.22
N LYS A 553 -27.66 -3.11 -3.79
CA LYS A 553 -28.28 -1.82 -3.37
C LYS A 553 -27.84 -1.38 -1.97
N ARG A 554 -27.64 -2.36 -1.08
CA ARG A 554 -27.20 -2.20 0.33
C ARG A 554 -26.27 -3.34 0.77
N SER A 555 -25.93 -4.21 -0.17
CA SER A 555 -25.08 -5.39 0.01
C SER A 555 -23.82 -5.21 -0.82
N LYS A 556 -22.76 -5.96 -0.52
CA LYS A 556 -21.57 -6.00 -1.37
C LYS A 556 -21.96 -6.43 -2.79
N ASP A 557 -21.18 -5.97 -3.76
CA ASP A 557 -21.29 -6.43 -5.14
C ASP A 557 -20.98 -7.93 -5.20
N THR A 558 -21.77 -8.68 -5.96
CA THR A 558 -21.63 -10.13 -6.05
C THR A 558 -21.11 -10.51 -7.41
N GLU A 559 -20.04 -11.28 -7.45
CA GLU A 559 -19.58 -11.93 -8.66
C GLU A 559 -20.57 -13.01 -9.07
N VAL A 560 -20.80 -13.17 -10.37
CA VAL A 560 -21.90 -14.02 -10.86
C VAL A 560 -21.41 -15.06 -11.85
N ALA A 561 -20.80 -14.61 -12.94
CA ALA A 561 -20.39 -15.45 -14.04
C ALA A 561 -19.21 -14.82 -14.78
N GLU A 562 -18.42 -15.64 -15.44
CA GLU A 562 -17.25 -15.19 -16.19
C GLU A 562 -17.02 -16.02 -17.45
N PHE A 563 -16.16 -15.51 -18.31
CA PHE A 563 -15.50 -16.32 -19.34
C PHE A 563 -14.07 -15.82 -19.51
N THR A 564 -13.19 -16.70 -20.00
CA THR A 564 -11.78 -16.41 -20.22
C THR A 564 -11.42 -16.69 -21.68
N VAL A 565 -10.66 -15.77 -22.28
CA VAL A 565 -10.18 -15.88 -23.66
C VAL A 565 -8.66 -15.87 -23.66
N GLU A 566 -8.07 -16.83 -24.38
CA GLU A 566 -6.64 -16.87 -24.62
C GLU A 566 -6.26 -15.91 -25.74
N LEU A 567 -5.31 -15.01 -25.48
CA LEU A 567 -4.84 -14.03 -26.45
C LEU A 567 -4.19 -14.69 -27.67
N GLY A 568 -3.63 -15.89 -27.52
CA GLY A 568 -3.05 -16.66 -28.61
C GLY A 568 -4.07 -17.19 -29.64
N ASN A 569 -5.36 -17.21 -29.29
CA ASN A 569 -6.43 -17.63 -30.19
C ASN A 569 -6.99 -16.48 -31.04
N LEU A 570 -6.57 -15.23 -30.77
CA LEU A 570 -6.95 -14.06 -31.54
C LEU A 570 -5.99 -13.86 -32.71
N THR A 571 -6.52 -13.58 -33.90
CA THR A 571 -5.70 -13.26 -35.07
C THR A 571 -5.07 -11.87 -34.91
N ASN A 572 -3.76 -11.77 -35.18
CA ASN A 572 -3.03 -10.51 -34.98
C ASN A 572 -3.58 -9.40 -35.88
N GLY A 573 -4.02 -8.31 -35.26
CA GLY A 573 -4.47 -7.08 -35.93
C GLY A 573 -5.88 -7.11 -36.52
N ASP A 574 -6.51 -8.28 -36.62
CA ASP A 574 -7.88 -8.43 -37.09
C ASP A 574 -8.89 -8.11 -35.97
N GLU A 575 -10.02 -7.56 -36.37
CA GLU A 575 -11.15 -7.31 -35.49
C GLU A 575 -12.17 -8.44 -35.63
N THR A 576 -12.52 -9.07 -34.51
CA THR A 576 -13.53 -10.13 -34.45
C THR A 576 -14.69 -9.67 -33.58
N GLU A 577 -15.91 -10.10 -33.91
CA GLU A 577 -17.10 -9.82 -33.13
C GLU A 577 -17.87 -11.12 -32.88
N ASP A 578 -17.88 -11.58 -31.64
CA ASP A 578 -18.34 -12.92 -31.27
C ASP A 578 -19.17 -12.92 -29.98
N TRP A 579 -19.97 -13.99 -29.82
CA TRP A 579 -20.71 -14.28 -28.61
C TRP A 579 -19.96 -15.28 -27.72
N TYR A 580 -19.70 -14.88 -26.48
CA TYR A 580 -18.98 -15.67 -25.50
C TYR A 580 -19.95 -16.18 -24.42
N PRO A 581 -20.13 -17.51 -24.27
CA PRO A 581 -21.02 -18.08 -23.27
C PRO A 581 -20.45 -17.89 -21.86
N LEU A 582 -21.31 -17.50 -20.92
CA LEU A 582 -20.94 -17.25 -19.53
C LEU A 582 -20.95 -18.53 -18.70
N SER A 583 -19.91 -18.72 -17.89
CA SER A 583 -19.80 -19.79 -16.89
C SER A 583 -20.05 -19.20 -15.50
N GLY A 584 -21.14 -19.59 -14.85
CA GLY A 584 -21.47 -19.08 -13.53
C GLY A 584 -20.70 -19.73 -12.39
N ILE A 585 -20.54 -18.97 -11.30
CA ILE A 585 -19.86 -19.42 -10.08
C ILE A 585 -20.68 -20.50 -9.35
N THR A 586 -22.01 -20.44 -9.49
CA THR A 586 -22.90 -21.48 -8.98
C THR A 586 -23.49 -22.29 -10.14
N PRO A 587 -23.66 -23.62 -10.00
CA PRO A 587 -24.17 -24.50 -11.07
C PRO A 587 -25.66 -24.31 -11.36
N ILE A 588 -26.23 -23.16 -11.00
CA ILE A 588 -27.66 -22.86 -11.10
C ILE A 588 -27.94 -22.26 -12.49
N GLY A 589 -28.25 -23.12 -13.45
CA GLY A 589 -28.84 -22.73 -14.74
C GLY A 589 -27.86 -22.19 -15.78
N GLU A 590 -28.42 -21.70 -16.90
CA GLU A 590 -27.68 -21.03 -17.99
C GLU A 590 -27.53 -19.54 -17.67
N TRP A 591 -26.31 -19.02 -17.82
CA TRP A 591 -25.95 -17.63 -17.45
C TRP A 591 -26.01 -16.64 -18.61
N GLY A 592 -26.34 -17.12 -19.81
CA GLY A 592 -26.39 -16.32 -21.03
C GLY A 592 -25.03 -16.17 -21.71
N SER A 593 -24.89 -15.14 -22.53
CA SER A 593 -23.67 -14.85 -23.29
C SER A 593 -23.42 -13.35 -23.36
N LEU A 594 -22.14 -12.96 -23.44
CA LEU A 594 -21.70 -11.59 -23.68
C LEU A 594 -21.20 -11.46 -25.12
N ARG A 595 -21.60 -10.41 -25.83
CA ARG A 595 -21.10 -10.08 -27.16
C ARG A 595 -19.95 -9.10 -27.04
N LEU A 596 -18.82 -9.45 -27.64
CA LEU A 596 -17.62 -8.61 -27.61
C LEU A 596 -17.11 -8.42 -29.02
N ARG A 597 -16.59 -7.23 -29.26
CA ARG A 597 -15.72 -6.96 -30.38
C ARG A 597 -14.29 -6.81 -29.86
N THR A 598 -13.38 -7.62 -30.37
CA THR A 598 -12.01 -7.72 -29.89
C THR A 598 -11.03 -7.53 -31.03
N ARG A 599 -9.97 -6.75 -30.77
CA ARG A 599 -8.82 -6.64 -31.66
C ARG A 599 -7.55 -6.72 -30.83
N TYR A 600 -6.68 -7.66 -31.17
CA TYR A 600 -5.43 -7.88 -30.46
C TYR A 600 -4.25 -7.68 -31.39
N LEU A 601 -3.36 -6.77 -31.04
CA LEU A 601 -2.13 -6.45 -31.76
C LEU A 601 -0.94 -6.96 -30.96
N HIS A 602 -0.05 -7.69 -31.62
CA HIS A 602 1.21 -8.20 -31.12
C HIS A 602 2.28 -8.03 -32.21
N ASP A 603 2.99 -6.92 -32.13
CA ASP A 603 4.03 -6.55 -33.10
C ASP A 603 5.39 -6.36 -32.42
N LEU A 604 6.45 -6.55 -33.21
CA LEU A 604 7.82 -6.23 -32.82
C LEU A 604 8.22 -4.89 -33.41
N ILE A 605 8.50 -3.92 -32.54
CA ILE A 605 8.91 -2.57 -32.88
C ILE A 605 10.42 -2.45 -32.80
N MET A 606 11.04 -1.88 -33.83
CA MET A 606 12.48 -1.58 -33.86
C MET A 606 12.83 -0.34 -33.00
N PRO A 607 14.11 -0.07 -32.72
CA PRO A 607 14.50 1.21 -32.16
C PRO A 607 14.08 2.38 -33.06
N GLN A 608 13.82 3.54 -32.47
CA GLN A 608 13.35 4.72 -33.20
C GLN A 608 14.29 5.08 -34.37
N GLU A 609 15.60 4.87 -34.21
CA GLU A 609 16.61 5.22 -35.20
C GLU A 609 16.39 4.49 -36.55
N GLU A 610 15.86 3.27 -36.51
CA GLU A 610 15.58 2.47 -37.71
C GLU A 610 14.39 3.05 -38.52
N TYR A 611 13.53 3.85 -37.88
CA TYR A 611 12.40 4.53 -38.53
C TYR A 611 12.75 5.92 -39.04
N SER A 612 13.94 6.46 -38.73
CA SER A 612 14.35 7.82 -39.10
C SER A 612 14.18 8.15 -40.59
N PRO A 613 14.53 7.26 -41.55
CA PRO A 613 14.34 7.56 -42.98
C PRO A 613 12.87 7.76 -43.36
N MET A 614 11.97 6.93 -42.82
CA MET A 614 10.53 7.07 -43.04
C MET A 614 10.00 8.34 -42.35
N GLN A 615 10.48 8.64 -41.13
CA GLN A 615 10.12 9.85 -40.42
C GLN A 615 10.51 11.10 -41.23
N GLN A 616 11.72 11.15 -41.79
CA GLN A 616 12.18 12.26 -42.65
C GLN A 616 11.30 12.44 -43.89
N LEU A 617 10.91 11.33 -44.53
CA LEU A 617 10.01 11.35 -45.69
C LEU A 617 8.59 11.85 -45.36
N ILE A 618 8.05 11.46 -44.20
CA ILE A 618 6.72 11.91 -43.73
C ILE A 618 6.74 13.39 -43.34
N LEU A 619 7.81 13.84 -42.69
CA LEU A 619 7.97 15.21 -42.20
C LEU A 619 8.48 16.20 -43.27
N ASP A 620 8.72 15.73 -44.48
CA ASP A 620 9.18 16.56 -45.58
C ASP A 620 8.16 17.70 -45.84
N PRO A 621 8.60 18.98 -45.97
CA PRO A 621 7.70 20.11 -46.15
C PRO A 621 6.79 20.01 -47.39
N SER A 622 7.18 19.25 -48.42
CA SER A 622 6.33 19.04 -49.59
C SER A 622 5.10 18.20 -49.27
N LEU A 623 5.13 17.38 -48.21
CA LEU A 623 4.11 16.41 -47.83
C LEU A 623 3.75 15.42 -48.96
N GLU A 624 4.64 15.18 -49.92
CA GLU A 624 4.39 14.26 -51.05
C GLU A 624 4.02 12.85 -50.58
N VAL A 625 4.76 12.30 -49.61
CA VAL A 625 4.48 10.98 -49.04
C VAL A 625 3.15 10.95 -48.29
N VAL A 626 2.81 12.02 -47.57
CA VAL A 626 1.53 12.14 -46.88
C VAL A 626 0.36 12.14 -47.87
N ARG A 627 0.49 12.85 -49.00
CA ARG A 627 -0.52 12.85 -50.07
C ARG A 627 -0.66 11.46 -50.71
N ALA A 628 0.46 10.79 -51.01
CA ALA A 628 0.44 9.44 -51.55
C ALA A 628 -0.22 8.43 -50.58
N LEU A 629 0.07 8.53 -49.28
CA LEU A 629 -0.59 7.72 -48.25
C LEU A 629 -2.09 8.03 -48.15
N ALA A 630 -2.49 9.29 -48.29
CA ALA A 630 -3.90 9.68 -48.31
C ALA A 630 -4.67 9.00 -49.45
N ASP A 631 -4.03 8.90 -50.62
CA ASP A 631 -4.62 8.26 -51.81
C ASP A 631 -4.69 6.74 -51.65
N ILE A 632 -3.67 6.11 -51.06
CA ILE A 632 -3.65 4.66 -50.82
C ILE A 632 -4.64 4.26 -49.72
N CYS A 633 -4.65 4.98 -48.59
CA CYS A 633 -5.47 4.68 -47.42
C CYS A 633 -6.85 5.38 -47.47
N HIS A 634 -7.36 5.68 -48.66
CA HIS A 634 -8.61 6.43 -48.81
C HIS A 634 -9.84 5.71 -48.21
N LEU A 635 -9.81 4.39 -48.05
CA LEU A 635 -10.87 3.64 -47.37
C LEU A 635 -10.75 3.66 -45.84
N ASP A 636 -9.55 3.92 -45.31
CA ASP A 636 -9.22 3.78 -43.89
C ASP A 636 -8.43 5.01 -43.39
N ARG A 637 -9.04 6.20 -43.57
CA ARG A 637 -8.40 7.50 -43.35
C ARG A 637 -8.18 7.83 -41.87
N VAL A 638 -9.02 7.31 -40.97
CA VAL A 638 -8.98 7.64 -39.53
C VAL A 638 -7.71 7.10 -38.85
N PRO A 639 -7.30 5.83 -39.04
CA PRO A 639 -6.02 5.34 -38.54
C PRO A 639 -4.80 6.12 -39.06
N LEU A 640 -4.81 6.46 -40.36
CA LEU A 640 -3.74 7.25 -40.97
C LEU A 640 -3.67 8.66 -40.38
N ALA A 641 -4.81 9.36 -40.30
CA ALA A 641 -4.89 10.71 -39.74
C ALA A 641 -4.42 10.75 -38.27
N ASN A 642 -4.84 9.77 -37.45
CA ASN A 642 -4.37 9.62 -36.08
C ASN A 642 -2.85 9.43 -36.00
N SER A 643 -2.29 8.57 -36.86
CA SER A 643 -0.86 8.27 -36.89
C SER A 643 -0.04 9.50 -37.30
N LEU A 644 -0.45 10.19 -38.37
CA LEU A 644 0.18 11.41 -38.83
C LEU A 644 0.12 12.52 -37.77
N LEU A 645 -1.04 12.73 -37.15
CA LEU A 645 -1.19 13.75 -36.12
C LEU A 645 -0.28 13.46 -34.91
N ARG A 646 -0.14 12.19 -34.49
CA ARG A 646 0.79 11.80 -33.42
C ARG A 646 2.24 12.10 -33.78
N ILE A 647 2.68 11.77 -35.00
CA ILE A 647 4.04 12.03 -35.48
C ILE A 647 4.33 13.54 -35.51
N PHE A 648 3.47 14.33 -36.17
CA PHE A 648 3.68 15.77 -36.29
C PHE A 648 3.60 16.49 -34.95
N ARG A 649 2.73 16.03 -34.03
CA ARG A 649 2.64 16.59 -32.69
C ARG A 649 3.86 16.30 -31.83
N PHE A 650 4.44 15.11 -31.95
CA PHE A 650 5.69 14.77 -31.28
C PHE A 650 6.82 15.74 -31.69
N GLU A 651 6.85 16.13 -32.96
CA GLU A 651 7.79 17.11 -33.51
C GLU A 651 7.35 18.58 -33.34
N ARG A 652 6.19 18.83 -32.72
CA ARG A 652 5.57 20.16 -32.56
C ARG A 652 5.30 20.90 -33.86
N ARG A 653 4.95 20.16 -34.91
CA ARG A 653 4.67 20.63 -36.28
C ARG A 653 3.23 20.35 -36.73
N GLU A 654 2.30 20.14 -35.81
CA GLU A 654 0.89 19.91 -36.11
C GLU A 654 0.26 21.05 -36.95
N ALA A 655 0.66 22.30 -36.68
CA ALA A 655 0.17 23.45 -37.43
C ALA A 655 0.64 23.42 -38.89
N ASP A 656 1.84 22.91 -39.17
CA ASP A 656 2.42 22.85 -40.51
C ASP A 656 1.60 21.91 -41.40
N ILE A 657 1.38 20.66 -40.94
CA ILE A 657 0.60 19.68 -41.71
C ILE A 657 -0.84 20.14 -41.93
N LEU A 658 -1.48 20.68 -40.89
CA LEU A 658 -2.86 21.17 -41.01
C LEU A 658 -2.94 22.34 -41.98
N LYS A 659 -2.02 23.31 -41.90
CA LYS A 659 -2.02 24.48 -42.79
C LYS A 659 -1.79 24.07 -44.24
N THR A 660 -0.74 23.29 -44.52
CA THR A 660 -0.40 22.90 -45.89
C THR A 660 -1.46 22.02 -46.54
N LEU A 661 -2.09 21.10 -45.78
CA LEU A 661 -3.18 20.27 -46.33
C LEU A 661 -4.47 21.08 -46.54
N ASN A 662 -4.80 22.02 -45.64
CA ASN A 662 -5.95 22.90 -45.83
C ASN A 662 -5.74 23.85 -47.03
N GLU A 663 -4.56 24.43 -47.18
CA GLU A 663 -4.22 25.28 -48.35
C GLU A 663 -4.35 24.49 -49.66
N ALA A 664 -3.81 23.27 -49.71
CA ALA A 664 -3.92 22.40 -50.88
C ALA A 664 -5.38 21.98 -51.20
N GLU A 665 -6.23 21.81 -50.18
CA GLU A 665 -7.66 21.52 -50.38
C GLU A 665 -8.42 22.76 -50.88
N ILE A 666 -8.09 23.95 -50.36
CA ILE A 666 -8.65 25.22 -50.83
C ILE A 666 -8.25 25.50 -52.30
N GLU A 667 -7.01 25.24 -52.68
CA GLU A 667 -6.54 25.43 -54.06
C GLU A 667 -7.18 24.45 -55.05
N LYS A 668 -7.54 23.26 -54.59
CA LYS A 668 -8.16 22.20 -55.40
C LYS A 668 -9.67 22.40 -55.59
N GLU A 669 -10.34 23.03 -54.64
CA GLU A 669 -11.80 23.17 -54.65
C GLU A 669 -12.25 24.42 -55.43
N GLU A 670 -13.11 24.24 -56.43
CA GLU A 670 -13.62 25.35 -57.25
C GLU A 670 -14.85 26.04 -56.63
N GLU A 671 -15.57 25.36 -55.73
CA GLU A 671 -16.82 25.86 -55.13
C GLU A 671 -16.72 26.00 -53.61
N THR A 672 -17.06 27.18 -53.08
CA THR A 672 -17.00 27.45 -51.63
C THR A 672 -18.02 26.64 -50.82
N SER A 673 -19.06 26.12 -51.48
CA SER A 673 -20.14 25.35 -50.85
C SER A 673 -19.71 23.90 -50.55
N THR A 674 -18.69 23.36 -51.22
CA THR A 674 -18.20 21.98 -51.07
C THR A 674 -16.91 21.89 -50.24
N LEU A 675 -16.29 23.04 -49.96
CA LEU A 675 -15.09 23.16 -49.13
C LEU A 675 -15.29 22.52 -47.74
N PHE A 676 -14.37 21.64 -47.35
CA PHE A 676 -14.37 20.90 -46.07
C PHE A 676 -15.63 20.07 -45.77
N ARG A 677 -16.45 19.77 -46.78
CA ARG A 677 -17.60 18.84 -46.66
C ARG A 677 -17.26 17.40 -47.05
N ALA A 678 -16.16 17.19 -47.76
CA ALA A 678 -15.72 15.87 -48.20
C ALA A 678 -15.08 15.09 -47.04
N ALA A 679 -15.24 13.75 -47.02
CA ALA A 679 -14.53 12.84 -46.12
C ALA A 679 -13.04 12.70 -46.52
N SER A 680 -12.32 13.81 -46.56
CA SER A 680 -10.91 13.92 -46.93
C SER A 680 -9.99 13.60 -45.74
N LEU A 681 -8.71 13.35 -46.04
CA LEU A 681 -7.71 13.21 -44.98
C LEU A 681 -7.61 14.49 -44.16
N THR A 682 -7.62 15.66 -44.81
CA THR A 682 -7.51 16.98 -44.20
C THR A 682 -8.63 17.25 -43.18
N THR A 683 -9.89 17.04 -43.58
CA THR A 683 -11.05 17.23 -42.69
C THR A 683 -11.01 16.26 -41.50
N THR A 684 -10.60 15.02 -41.73
CA THR A 684 -10.39 14.02 -40.66
C THR A 684 -9.30 14.46 -39.68
N LEU A 685 -8.17 14.97 -40.20
CA LEU A 685 -7.04 15.46 -39.40
C LEU A 685 -7.44 16.69 -38.56
N MET A 686 -8.19 17.62 -39.13
CA MET A 686 -8.75 18.77 -38.44
C MET A 686 -9.72 18.36 -37.32
N ASP A 687 -10.65 17.43 -37.58
CA ASP A 687 -11.60 16.95 -36.57
C ASP A 687 -10.87 16.27 -35.39
N LEU A 688 -9.90 15.39 -35.68
CA LEU A 688 -9.09 14.73 -34.65
C LEU A 688 -8.24 15.74 -33.85
N TYR A 689 -7.65 16.72 -34.52
CA TYR A 689 -6.88 17.78 -33.85
C TYR A 689 -7.78 18.60 -32.91
N MET A 690 -8.93 19.06 -33.39
CA MET A 690 -9.90 19.83 -32.61
C MET A 690 -10.41 19.03 -31.41
N LYS A 691 -10.76 17.74 -31.59
CA LYS A 691 -11.14 16.86 -30.48
C LYS A 691 -10.03 16.76 -29.43
N SER A 692 -8.78 16.61 -29.86
CA SER A 692 -7.64 16.48 -28.95
C SER A 692 -7.32 17.76 -28.17
N VAL A 693 -7.52 18.94 -28.76
CA VAL A 693 -7.18 20.23 -28.14
C VAL A 693 -8.35 20.78 -27.33
N CYS A 694 -9.57 20.66 -27.86
CA CYS A 694 -10.76 21.28 -27.28
C CYS A 694 -11.51 20.38 -26.28
N GLY A 695 -11.15 19.09 -26.16
CA GLY A 695 -11.84 18.16 -25.25
C GLY A 695 -11.89 18.66 -23.80
N GLY A 696 -10.76 19.15 -23.25
CA GLY A 696 -10.72 19.70 -21.89
C GLY A 696 -11.57 20.96 -21.72
N PHE A 697 -11.59 21.84 -22.73
CA PHE A 697 -12.45 23.02 -22.73
C PHE A 697 -13.94 22.62 -22.77
N LEU A 698 -14.32 21.67 -23.62
CA LEU A 698 -15.68 21.18 -23.73
C LEU A 698 -16.14 20.57 -22.40
N HIS A 699 -15.33 19.69 -21.80
CA HIS A 699 -15.62 19.13 -20.48
C HIS A 699 -15.82 20.24 -19.44
N SER A 700 -14.91 21.21 -19.35
CA SER A 700 -15.05 22.32 -18.40
C SER A 700 -16.29 23.18 -18.64
N ALA A 701 -16.67 23.38 -19.91
CA ALA A 701 -17.77 24.27 -20.29
C ALA A 701 -19.16 23.66 -20.09
N ILE A 702 -19.34 22.36 -20.38
CA ILE A 702 -20.69 21.75 -20.46
C ILE A 702 -20.90 20.53 -19.56
N LEU A 703 -19.85 19.94 -18.96
CA LEU A 703 -19.99 18.70 -18.17
C LEU A 703 -20.98 18.86 -17.01
N ASP A 704 -20.85 19.91 -16.20
CA ASP A 704 -21.75 20.16 -15.06
C ASP A 704 -23.21 20.32 -15.50
N THR A 705 -23.43 20.95 -16.66
CA THR A 705 -24.77 21.12 -17.23
C THR A 705 -25.35 19.79 -17.69
N ILE A 706 -24.54 18.94 -18.35
CA ILE A 706 -24.94 17.60 -18.78
C ILE A 706 -25.23 16.71 -17.57
N LEU A 707 -24.38 16.71 -16.54
CA LEU A 707 -24.60 15.91 -15.33
C LEU A 707 -25.89 16.30 -14.63
N LYS A 708 -26.18 17.61 -14.53
CA LYS A 708 -27.47 18.10 -14.01
C LYS A 708 -28.66 17.60 -14.83
N LEU A 709 -28.55 17.59 -16.16
CA LEU A 709 -29.60 17.07 -17.05
C LEU A 709 -29.77 15.54 -16.95
N LEU A 710 -28.70 14.80 -16.73
CA LEU A 710 -28.77 13.35 -16.52
C LEU A 710 -29.42 13.01 -15.17
N ASP A 711 -29.17 13.83 -14.14
CA ASP A 711 -29.75 13.65 -12.81
C ASP A 711 -31.25 13.99 -12.75
N THR A 712 -31.75 14.87 -13.62
CA THR A 712 -33.16 15.31 -13.57
C THR A 712 -34.17 14.22 -13.94
N LYS A 713 -33.73 13.05 -14.46
CA LYS A 713 -34.58 11.94 -14.94
C LYS A 713 -35.69 12.38 -15.91
N GLN A 714 -35.57 13.55 -16.51
CA GLN A 714 -36.53 14.07 -17.47
C GLN A 714 -36.30 13.38 -18.83
N SER A 715 -37.38 12.93 -19.45
CA SER A 715 -37.33 12.42 -20.83
C SER A 715 -37.15 13.60 -21.77
N CYS A 716 -36.01 13.64 -22.47
CA CYS A 716 -35.73 14.64 -23.49
C CYS A 716 -35.69 13.94 -24.85
N GLU A 717 -36.51 14.39 -25.80
CA GLU A 717 -36.35 14.00 -27.21
C GLU A 717 -35.17 14.75 -27.81
N VAL A 718 -34.24 14.01 -28.41
CA VAL A 718 -33.22 14.60 -29.28
C VAL A 718 -33.85 14.71 -30.67
N SER A 719 -34.28 15.92 -31.06
CA SER A 719 -34.69 16.16 -32.44
C SER A 719 -33.49 15.91 -33.34
N ARG A 720 -33.62 14.92 -34.23
CA ARG A 720 -32.64 14.60 -35.28
C ARG A 720 -32.49 15.73 -36.28
#